data_AF-A0A938FK21-F1
#
_entry.id   AF-A0A938FK21-F1
#
_cell.length_a   1.000
_cell.length_b   1.000
_cell.length_c   1.000
_cell.angle_alpha   90.00
_cell.angle_beta   90.00
_cell.angle_gamma   90.00
#
_symmetry.space_group_name_H-M   'P 1'
#
loop_
_entity.id
_entity.type
_entity.pdbx_description
1 polymer ?
#
loop_
_entity_poly.entity_id
_entity_poly.type
_entity_poly.pdbx_seq_one_letter_code
_entity_poly.pdbx_strand_id
1 'polypeptide(L)'
;MLVGSRWRAGAAVIVLSVFALAACGGGSGSGSSSGGGDGAGAAKNSAPAPDGAIATQMQPQLNGWAFPNFPSATFPDLNFDTADLVSMFGSGPDVCVDGVAEPCTLTAEAAAWARMVNQARASGHCEGLVALASARFNRAELPETVKLLSEEDEIRAVMRAFATQFVPEVQDSIQKWTKASLADKIDELKRSFASDKLQYTLGVYVEGGGHAVLPYAIEYPTSDVARIMVYDSNWPGRNRYVDVDLANDKWSFSFAGDDPANDPNIWTGGAVDMDLTPFEAREGTCPFCGDGTKLQSTTLLVRTENLDWSVETDSGAVSATSPVSGDGSTARPVKGGVSIVRMAAPGGGRSSYDYVITIPNDLLDGPDSPATTVAGGAAPVKKRAKLKFGGASSVFAVMKTGIAQFTTPGGGDDKPVELGTDSIKSNDPSVDLTLASGNLVANASGPSVELGSSGGTLEVAVTTESGEVIEQQATPEAPAVQVKTDETGGVTILEASATGEVKKTDVTADGTKTETVVAASALNLNKVQVELPQALASKAIEVLPKLEDRNLANPNYKADEVYVPPTTVPAPKENAAGPPTTARTQTASTVQTRNAALPPTTARTQTASTVQTRNAALPTTTVARAATTIAAVIKPTLTNFSIPAKTFGDAVFRLNPPKSNSPGGFRYTSSRAEVATVDATTGSVTIVGVGATTITATQAAVQGFQAGTISATLIVAAAKPPIAGTPIAGTKNTAKAPQTQPAMSDIKQPTAKFNDCLASFNKADCDLMFRPGKAPDYLALGKSKWLKMCSKLIQKSEADCETEFAYATSGGKEGGPQGDQPGTGQSGKPGTGQPGQPGTGQSGQPGTVQPGQPVTVQPGQPVTGQPGQPVTVQPG
;
A
#
# COMPACT_ATOMS: atom_id res chain seq x y z
N MET A 1 -23.30 5.86 54.43
CA MET A 1 -24.20 7.02 54.20
C MET A 1 -24.33 7.16 52.68
N LEU A 2 -25.49 6.91 52.07
CA LEU A 2 -26.70 7.76 52.04
C LEU A 2 -26.46 9.13 51.39
N VAL A 3 -27.19 9.57 50.35
CA VAL A 3 -27.99 8.88 49.31
C VAL A 3 -28.28 9.92 48.20
N GLY A 4 -28.49 9.55 46.92
CA GLY A 4 -28.64 10.58 45.87
C GLY A 4 -29.27 10.21 44.52
N SER A 5 -29.78 9.01 44.31
CA SER A 5 -30.39 8.61 43.03
C SER A 5 -31.77 9.24 42.80
N ARG A 6 -32.00 9.82 41.61
CA ARG A 6 -33.36 10.14 41.12
C ARG A 6 -33.50 9.94 39.61
N TRP A 7 -34.37 9.00 39.24
CA TRP A 7 -34.97 8.93 37.90
C TRP A 7 -35.86 10.15 37.61
N ARG A 8 -36.00 10.50 36.33
CA ARG A 8 -37.31 10.78 35.71
C ARG A 8 -37.34 10.17 34.32
N ALA A 9 -38.50 9.66 33.93
CA ALA A 9 -38.71 8.91 32.69
C ALA A 9 -39.58 9.68 31.69
N GLY A 10 -39.52 9.26 30.43
CA GLY A 10 -40.67 9.23 29.53
C GLY A 10 -41.17 10.54 28.93
N ALA A 11 -40.64 10.88 27.74
CA ALA A 11 -41.38 11.65 26.73
C ALA A 11 -40.84 11.28 25.32
N ALA A 12 -41.39 10.21 24.73
CA ALA A 12 -41.07 9.86 23.34
C ALA A 12 -41.89 10.75 22.38
N VAL A 13 -41.22 11.53 21.54
CA VAL A 13 -41.86 12.30 20.45
C VAL A 13 -41.64 11.55 19.15
N ILE A 14 -42.59 10.67 18.80
CA ILE A 14 -42.61 9.94 17.53
C ILE A 14 -43.10 10.89 16.44
N VAL A 15 -42.19 11.35 15.56
CA VAL A 15 -42.56 12.12 14.36
C VAL A 15 -42.93 11.14 13.24
N LEU A 16 -44.19 10.68 13.27
CA LEU A 16 -44.73 9.75 12.29
C LEU A 16 -44.96 10.46 10.94
N SER A 17 -44.02 10.34 10.02
CA SER A 17 -44.09 10.97 8.69
C SER A 17 -44.93 10.13 7.72
N VAL A 18 -46.25 10.24 7.84
CA VAL A 18 -47.20 9.49 7.01
C VAL A 18 -47.32 10.12 5.61
N PHE A 19 -46.72 9.49 4.60
CA PHE A 19 -47.02 9.77 3.19
C PHE A 19 -48.38 9.14 2.80
N ALA A 20 -49.46 9.86 3.08
CA ALA A 20 -50.78 9.49 2.60
C ALA A 20 -50.94 9.83 1.11
N LEU A 21 -51.18 8.82 0.27
CA LEU A 21 -51.68 9.04 -1.09
C LEU A 21 -53.10 9.61 -1.02
N ALA A 22 -53.33 10.74 -1.68
CA ALA A 22 -54.66 11.29 -1.92
C ALA A 22 -54.79 11.64 -3.40
N ALA A 23 -55.63 10.90 -4.14
CA ALA A 23 -55.81 11.08 -5.58
C ALA A 23 -57.30 11.21 -5.94
N CYS A 24 -57.69 12.37 -6.47
CA CYS A 24 -58.94 12.63 -7.19
C CYS A 24 -58.70 13.73 -8.23
N GLY A 25 -59.15 13.62 -9.49
CA GLY A 25 -59.76 12.46 -10.14
C GLY A 25 -60.32 12.78 -11.54
N GLY A 26 -60.48 11.74 -12.39
CA GLY A 26 -61.02 11.81 -13.75
C GLY A 26 -60.02 12.27 -14.83
N GLY A 27 -60.01 11.77 -16.06
CA GLY A 27 -60.78 10.70 -16.75
C GLY A 27 -60.35 10.67 -18.24
N SER A 28 -60.66 9.70 -19.11
CA SER A 28 -61.48 8.47 -19.04
C SER A 28 -61.11 7.53 -20.23
N GLY A 29 -61.51 6.25 -20.17
CA GLY A 29 -61.43 5.27 -21.29
C GLY A 29 -60.33 4.22 -21.10
N SER A 30 -60.64 2.97 -20.74
CA SER A 30 -61.24 1.88 -21.55
C SER A 30 -60.27 1.27 -22.57
N GLY A 31 -59.92 -0.02 -22.54
CA GLY A 31 -60.48 -1.11 -21.71
C GLY A 31 -59.58 -2.34 -21.60
N SER A 32 -60.15 -3.43 -21.08
CA SER A 32 -59.42 -4.63 -20.63
C SER A 32 -59.47 -5.78 -21.63
N SER A 33 -58.36 -6.51 -21.78
CA SER A 33 -58.38 -7.98 -21.83
C SER A 33 -57.01 -8.59 -21.50
N SER A 34 -57.05 -9.83 -21.00
CA SER A 34 -55.88 -10.66 -20.65
C SER A 34 -55.47 -11.59 -21.79
N GLY A 35 -54.18 -11.84 -21.95
CA GLY A 35 -53.65 -12.92 -22.79
C GLY A 35 -52.12 -12.91 -22.81
N GLY A 36 -51.49 -14.05 -22.57
CA GLY A 36 -50.03 -14.21 -22.67
C GLY A 36 -49.66 -15.12 -23.84
N GLY A 37 -48.37 -15.17 -24.18
CA GLY A 37 -47.84 -16.09 -25.19
C GLY A 37 -46.66 -15.51 -25.95
N ASP A 38 -45.52 -16.18 -25.81
CA ASP A 38 -44.39 -16.28 -26.74
C ASP A 38 -43.61 -15.01 -27.15
N GLY A 39 -42.31 -15.22 -27.39
CA GLY A 39 -41.33 -14.15 -27.61
C GLY A 39 -40.86 -14.04 -29.06
N ALA A 40 -40.50 -12.81 -29.44
CA ALA A 40 -39.63 -12.53 -30.58
C ALA A 40 -38.63 -11.45 -30.16
N GLY A 41 -37.37 -11.55 -30.62
CA GLY A 41 -36.31 -10.65 -30.20
C GLY A 41 -36.51 -9.22 -30.71
N ALA A 42 -36.70 -8.26 -29.79
CA ALA A 42 -36.51 -6.85 -30.09
C ALA A 42 -35.00 -6.53 -30.04
N ALA A 43 -34.47 -5.91 -31.10
CA ALA A 43 -33.07 -5.50 -31.14
C ALA A 43 -32.78 -4.46 -30.03
N LYS A 44 -31.59 -4.52 -29.43
CA LYS A 44 -31.10 -3.42 -28.60
C LYS A 44 -31.02 -2.16 -29.48
N ASN A 45 -31.72 -1.10 -29.11
CA ASN A 45 -31.44 0.22 -29.67
C ASN A 45 -30.05 0.63 -29.21
N SER A 46 -29.08 0.69 -30.11
CA SER A 46 -27.77 1.28 -29.82
C SER A 46 -27.96 2.72 -29.33
N ALA A 47 -27.32 3.06 -28.21
CA ALA A 47 -27.29 4.43 -27.74
C ALA A 47 -26.58 5.34 -28.76
N PRO A 48 -27.00 6.61 -28.92
CA PRO A 48 -26.26 7.55 -29.76
C PRO A 48 -24.85 7.78 -29.19
N ALA A 49 -23.86 7.89 -30.09
CA ALA A 49 -22.47 8.09 -29.68
C ALA A 49 -22.28 9.43 -28.93
N PRO A 50 -21.40 9.50 -27.90
CA PRO A 50 -21.26 10.71 -27.07
C PRO A 50 -20.49 11.86 -27.72
N ASP A 51 -20.66 13.07 -27.18
CA ASP A 51 -19.93 14.27 -27.58
C ASP A 51 -18.43 14.21 -27.23
N GLY A 52 -17.58 14.10 -28.26
CA GLY A 52 -16.16 14.46 -28.18
C GLY A 52 -15.24 13.56 -27.33
N ALA A 53 -14.03 14.05 -27.09
CA ALA A 53 -13.16 13.56 -26.02
C ALA A 53 -13.26 14.49 -24.81
N ILE A 54 -13.15 13.93 -23.60
CA ILE A 54 -13.23 14.65 -22.34
C ILE A 54 -12.01 14.34 -21.47
N ALA A 55 -11.37 15.38 -20.92
CA ALA A 55 -10.12 15.25 -20.19
C ALA A 55 -10.03 16.24 -19.03
N THR A 56 -9.36 15.81 -17.96
CA THR A 56 -8.82 16.69 -16.92
C THR A 56 -7.49 17.31 -17.35
N GLN A 57 -6.96 18.25 -16.58
CA GLN A 57 -5.62 18.81 -16.78
C GLN A 57 -4.46 17.90 -16.30
N MET A 58 -4.73 16.66 -15.90
CA MET A 58 -3.69 15.72 -15.44
C MET A 58 -2.79 15.30 -16.60
N GLN A 59 -1.48 15.32 -16.38
CA GLN A 59 -0.47 14.84 -17.31
C GLN A 59 0.45 13.82 -16.61
N PRO A 60 0.55 12.56 -17.10
CA PRO A 60 1.44 11.54 -16.52
C PRO A 60 2.89 12.00 -16.33
N GLN A 61 3.36 12.88 -17.21
CA GLN A 61 4.72 13.45 -17.26
C GLN A 61 5.01 14.49 -16.15
N LEU A 62 3.97 14.98 -15.45
CA LEU A 62 4.07 16.02 -14.42
C LEU A 62 3.46 15.55 -13.08
N ASN A 63 2.28 14.94 -13.15
CA ASN A 63 1.45 14.59 -11.99
C ASN A 63 1.55 13.11 -11.59
N GLY A 64 2.13 12.26 -12.44
CA GLY A 64 2.55 10.89 -12.08
C GLY A 64 3.88 10.88 -11.31
N TRP A 65 4.23 9.73 -10.75
CA TRP A 65 5.52 9.52 -10.09
C TRP A 65 6.63 9.26 -11.12
N ALA A 66 7.86 9.67 -10.80
CA ALA A 66 9.01 9.48 -11.68
C ALA A 66 9.63 8.07 -11.61
N PHE A 67 9.38 7.36 -10.52
CA PHE A 67 9.82 5.98 -10.29
C PHE A 67 8.65 5.00 -10.50
N PRO A 68 8.91 3.77 -11.00
CA PRO A 68 7.87 2.80 -11.25
C PRO A 68 7.39 2.11 -9.96
N ASN A 69 6.18 1.55 -10.02
CA ASN A 69 5.61 0.63 -9.05
C ASN A 69 6.58 -0.51 -8.70
N PHE A 70 6.72 -0.78 -7.39
CA PHE A 70 7.78 -1.56 -6.78
C PHE A 70 7.23 -2.56 -5.73
N PRO A 71 7.85 -3.74 -5.58
CA PRO A 71 7.55 -4.68 -4.49
C PRO A 71 8.14 -4.20 -3.15
N SER A 72 7.67 -4.73 -2.00
CA SER A 72 8.23 -4.32 -0.68
C SER A 72 9.74 -4.61 -0.55
N ALA A 73 10.24 -5.65 -1.21
CA ALA A 73 11.67 -6.00 -1.22
C ALA A 73 12.60 -4.89 -1.77
N THR A 74 12.07 -3.85 -2.42
CA THR A 74 12.85 -2.65 -2.81
C THR A 74 13.24 -1.78 -1.60
N PHE A 75 12.46 -1.82 -0.51
CA PHE A 75 12.70 -1.08 0.73
C PHE A 75 12.54 -2.03 1.94
N PRO A 76 13.47 -2.99 2.14
CA PRO A 76 13.28 -4.11 3.06
C PRO A 76 13.16 -3.70 4.53
N ASP A 77 13.85 -2.63 4.93
CA ASP A 77 13.82 -2.09 6.30
C ASP A 77 12.56 -1.27 6.59
N LEU A 78 11.81 -0.86 5.55
CA LEU A 78 10.67 0.04 5.67
C LEU A 78 9.36 -0.74 5.75
N ASN A 79 8.72 -0.69 6.91
CA ASN A 79 7.41 -1.29 7.18
C ASN A 79 6.35 -0.22 7.44
N PHE A 80 5.12 -0.54 7.06
CA PHE A 80 3.95 0.18 7.55
C PHE A 80 3.83 -0.09 9.05
N ASP A 81 3.89 0.96 9.88
CA ASP A 81 4.10 0.83 11.32
C ASP A 81 3.20 1.78 12.16
N THR A 82 3.54 1.93 13.43
CA THR A 82 2.86 2.80 14.40
C THR A 82 2.66 4.23 13.92
N ALA A 83 3.66 4.83 13.28
CA ALA A 83 3.57 6.21 12.80
C ALA A 83 2.57 6.33 11.64
N ASP A 84 2.52 5.32 10.78
CA ASP A 84 1.56 5.26 9.67
C ASP A 84 0.12 5.05 10.16
N LEU A 85 -0.08 4.17 11.14
CA LEU A 85 -1.37 3.95 11.80
C LEU A 85 -1.89 5.20 12.52
N VAL A 86 -1.04 5.84 13.35
CA VAL A 86 -1.41 7.09 14.04
C VAL A 86 -1.67 8.22 13.05
N SER A 87 -0.98 8.24 11.90
CA SER A 87 -1.27 9.18 10.81
C SER A 87 -2.57 8.91 10.06
N MET A 88 -3.14 7.70 10.11
CA MET A 88 -4.38 7.35 9.42
C MET A 88 -5.60 7.42 10.35
N PHE A 89 -5.50 6.89 11.56
CA PHE A 89 -6.64 6.69 12.47
C PHE A 89 -6.49 7.45 13.81
N GLY A 90 -5.38 8.17 14.00
CA GLY A 90 -5.07 8.87 15.24
C GLY A 90 -4.56 7.94 16.34
N SER A 91 -4.37 8.51 17.54
CA SER A 91 -3.82 7.81 18.71
C SER A 91 -4.91 7.43 19.74
N GLY A 92 -6.09 7.00 19.26
CA GLY A 92 -7.18 6.54 20.11
C GLY A 92 -6.87 5.22 20.82
N PRO A 93 -7.67 4.81 21.83
CA PRO A 93 -7.46 3.56 22.58
C PRO A 93 -7.51 2.30 21.71
N ASP A 94 -8.14 2.38 20.54
CA ASP A 94 -8.21 1.31 19.54
C ASP A 94 -6.88 1.12 18.79
N VAL A 95 -6.07 2.17 18.68
CA VAL A 95 -4.80 2.20 17.93
C VAL A 95 -3.61 2.12 18.88
N CYS A 96 -3.60 2.94 19.93
CA CYS A 96 -2.56 2.99 20.95
C CYS A 96 -3.09 2.47 22.28
N VAL A 97 -2.34 1.61 22.96
CA VAL A 97 -2.69 1.07 24.29
C VAL A 97 -3.03 2.20 25.27
N ASP A 98 -4.14 2.06 25.98
CA ASP A 98 -4.73 3.04 26.91
C ASP A 98 -4.97 4.46 26.31
N GLY A 99 -4.93 4.60 24.98
CA GLY A 99 -4.97 5.90 24.30
C GLY A 99 -3.69 6.75 24.51
N VAL A 100 -2.58 6.13 24.91
CA VAL A 100 -1.31 6.82 25.15
C VAL A 100 -0.64 7.11 23.81
N ALA A 101 -0.69 8.37 23.38
CA ALA A 101 -0.14 8.80 22.09
C ALA A 101 1.40 8.79 22.01
N GLU A 102 2.09 9.00 23.14
CA GLU A 102 3.53 9.26 23.17
C GLU A 102 4.20 8.60 24.39
N PRO A 103 5.02 7.54 24.22
CA PRO A 103 5.16 6.75 23.00
C PRO A 103 3.91 5.88 22.75
N CYS A 104 3.34 5.94 21.55
CA CYS A 104 2.29 5.00 21.15
C CYS A 104 2.85 3.57 21.07
N THR A 105 2.40 2.71 21.98
CA THR A 105 2.48 1.25 21.80
C THR A 105 1.21 0.82 21.10
N LEU A 106 1.30 0.07 19.99
CA LEU A 106 0.11 -0.39 19.28
C LEU A 106 -0.68 -1.41 20.08
N THR A 107 -2.01 -1.34 19.97
CA THR A 107 -2.88 -2.45 20.34
C THR A 107 -2.56 -3.68 19.48
N ALA A 108 -2.86 -4.88 20.01
CA ALA A 108 -2.68 -6.12 19.29
C ALA A 108 -3.39 -6.16 17.94
N GLU A 109 -4.63 -5.65 17.88
CA GLU A 109 -5.44 -5.64 16.67
C GLU A 109 -4.92 -4.62 15.64
N ALA A 110 -4.53 -3.42 16.06
CA ALA A 110 -3.89 -2.45 15.18
C ALA A 110 -2.55 -2.99 14.62
N ALA A 111 -1.75 -3.68 15.44
CA ALA A 111 -0.54 -4.36 15.00
C ALA A 111 -0.81 -5.50 14.00
N ALA A 112 -1.89 -6.26 14.20
CA ALA A 112 -2.33 -7.29 13.25
C ALA A 112 -2.80 -6.68 11.91
N TRP A 113 -3.47 -5.52 11.92
CA TRP A 113 -3.83 -4.80 10.70
C TRP A 113 -2.61 -4.23 9.97
N ALA A 114 -1.62 -3.68 10.70
CA ALA A 114 -0.34 -3.26 10.10
C ALA A 114 0.40 -4.44 9.46
N ARG A 115 0.41 -5.62 10.11
CA ARG A 115 0.90 -6.86 9.49
C ARG A 115 0.14 -7.21 8.20
N MET A 116 -1.19 -7.17 8.21
CA MET A 116 -2.01 -7.41 7.02
C MET A 116 -1.62 -6.46 5.86
N VAL A 117 -1.45 -5.16 6.13
CA VAL A 117 -1.01 -4.18 5.12
C VAL A 117 0.41 -4.48 4.61
N ASN A 118 1.33 -4.85 5.50
CA ASN A 118 2.70 -5.27 5.13
C ASN A 118 2.72 -6.55 4.28
N GLN A 119 1.80 -7.50 4.52
CA GLN A 119 1.58 -8.62 3.61
C GLN A 119 1.08 -8.13 2.24
N ALA A 120 -0.05 -7.41 2.20
CA ALA A 120 -0.71 -7.01 0.96
C ALA A 120 0.21 -6.25 -0.01
N ARG A 121 0.95 -5.24 0.49
CA ARG A 121 1.81 -4.38 -0.33
C ARG A 121 3.04 -5.08 -0.92
N ALA A 122 3.35 -6.30 -0.49
CA ALA A 122 4.62 -6.93 -0.80
C ALA A 122 4.81 -7.24 -2.31
N SER A 123 3.72 -7.42 -3.04
CA SER A 123 3.72 -7.60 -4.50
C SER A 123 3.78 -6.30 -5.31
N GLY A 124 3.38 -5.16 -4.73
CA GLY A 124 3.26 -3.90 -5.45
C GLY A 124 2.51 -2.83 -4.66
N HIS A 125 2.75 -1.57 -4.99
CA HIS A 125 2.17 -0.39 -4.33
C HIS A 125 1.32 0.47 -5.31
N CYS A 126 0.92 -0.07 -6.48
CA CYS A 126 0.31 0.70 -7.57
C CYS A 126 -0.93 1.50 -7.13
N GLU A 127 -1.84 0.91 -6.36
CA GLU A 127 -3.02 1.57 -5.79
C GLU A 127 -2.65 2.79 -4.93
N GLY A 128 -1.63 2.68 -4.08
CA GLY A 128 -1.15 3.80 -3.28
C GLY A 128 -0.51 4.90 -4.13
N LEU A 129 0.25 4.51 -5.16
CA LEU A 129 0.86 5.46 -6.11
C LEU A 129 -0.20 6.24 -6.88
N VAL A 130 -1.27 5.59 -7.36
CA VAL A 130 -2.36 6.27 -8.10
C VAL A 130 -3.30 7.06 -7.20
N ALA A 131 -3.64 6.55 -6.01
CA ALA A 131 -4.46 7.28 -5.04
C ALA A 131 -3.77 8.54 -4.54
N LEU A 132 -2.46 8.48 -4.24
CA LEU A 132 -1.70 9.65 -3.81
C LEU A 132 -1.41 10.62 -4.96
N ALA A 133 -1.12 10.14 -6.19
CA ALA A 133 -1.00 11.01 -7.36
C ALA A 133 -2.30 11.79 -7.64
N SER A 134 -3.46 11.12 -7.51
CA SER A 134 -4.78 11.76 -7.57
C SER A 134 -4.94 12.84 -6.50
N ALA A 135 -4.61 12.52 -5.24
CA ALA A 135 -4.68 13.46 -4.12
C ALA A 135 -3.84 14.73 -4.37
N ARG A 136 -2.59 14.55 -4.83
CA ARG A 136 -1.66 15.65 -5.13
C ARG A 136 -2.16 16.52 -6.28
N PHE A 137 -2.66 15.91 -7.37
CA PHE A 137 -3.25 16.64 -8.49
C PHE A 137 -4.49 17.44 -8.07
N ASN A 138 -5.44 16.79 -7.39
CA ASN A 138 -6.70 17.41 -6.98
C ASN A 138 -6.48 18.64 -6.08
N ARG A 139 -5.43 18.61 -5.25
CA ARG A 139 -5.00 19.69 -4.35
C ARG A 139 -3.94 20.64 -4.94
N ALA A 140 -3.50 20.42 -6.17
CA ALA A 140 -2.44 21.17 -6.86
C ALA A 140 -1.15 21.31 -6.02
N GLU A 141 -0.71 20.22 -5.40
CA GLU A 141 0.45 20.22 -4.50
C GLU A 141 1.78 20.46 -5.23
N LEU A 142 2.68 21.19 -4.57
CA LEU A 142 4.03 21.46 -5.04
C LEU A 142 5.08 20.89 -4.07
N PRO A 143 6.24 20.41 -4.56
CA PRO A 143 6.58 20.29 -5.99
C PRO A 143 5.72 19.23 -6.69
N GLU A 144 5.69 19.29 -8.03
CA GLU A 144 4.93 18.34 -8.87
C GLU A 144 5.35 16.89 -8.53
N THR A 145 4.42 15.94 -8.62
CA THR A 145 4.68 14.52 -8.25
C THR A 145 5.91 13.93 -8.97
N VAL A 146 6.15 14.32 -10.22
CA VAL A 146 7.32 13.86 -11.00
C VAL A 146 8.67 14.40 -10.49
N LYS A 147 8.67 15.37 -9.56
CA LYS A 147 9.88 15.91 -8.91
C LYS A 147 10.16 15.26 -7.55
N LEU A 148 9.23 14.46 -7.04
CA LEU A 148 9.42 13.71 -5.82
C LEU A 148 10.27 12.46 -6.09
N LEU A 149 11.21 12.21 -5.20
CA LEU A 149 12.08 11.03 -5.22
C LEU A 149 11.46 9.92 -4.36
N SER A 150 12.00 8.71 -4.46
CA SER A 150 11.57 7.56 -3.67
C SER A 150 12.25 7.54 -2.29
N GLU A 151 12.05 8.61 -1.51
CA GLU A 151 12.55 8.78 -0.14
C GLU A 151 11.52 8.26 0.89
N GLU A 152 11.91 8.12 2.16
CA GLU A 152 11.05 7.45 3.17
C GLU A 152 9.68 8.11 3.36
N ASP A 153 9.59 9.45 3.44
CA ASP A 153 8.34 10.18 3.64
C ASP A 153 7.34 9.93 2.50
N GLU A 154 7.79 10.00 1.25
CA GLU A 154 7.01 9.67 0.05
C GLU A 154 6.57 8.21 0.03
N ILE A 155 7.48 7.27 0.30
CA ILE A 155 7.16 5.84 0.26
C ILE A 155 6.18 5.46 1.38
N ARG A 156 6.32 6.02 2.60
CA ARG A 156 5.32 5.87 3.66
C ARG A 156 3.96 6.48 3.29
N ALA A 157 3.93 7.65 2.68
CA ALA A 157 2.69 8.25 2.18
C ALA A 157 2.01 7.36 1.12
N VAL A 158 2.80 6.71 0.25
CA VAL A 158 2.33 5.69 -0.69
C VAL A 158 1.81 4.44 0.03
N MET A 159 2.45 3.97 1.11
CA MET A 159 1.93 2.84 1.90
C MET A 159 0.60 3.18 2.59
N ARG A 160 0.46 4.38 3.17
CA ARG A 160 -0.83 4.85 3.74
C ARG A 160 -1.92 4.92 2.68
N ALA A 161 -1.60 5.46 1.50
CA ALA A 161 -2.54 5.52 0.36
C ALA A 161 -2.90 4.12 -0.19
N PHE A 162 -1.98 3.16 -0.15
CA PHE A 162 -2.24 1.76 -0.51
C PHE A 162 -3.15 1.07 0.52
N ALA A 163 -2.92 1.34 1.81
CA ALA A 163 -3.67 0.76 2.93
C ALA A 163 -5.15 1.17 2.92
N THR A 164 -5.51 2.33 2.34
CA THR A 164 -6.92 2.74 2.24
C THR A 164 -7.77 1.79 1.40
N GLN A 165 -7.19 0.87 0.60
CA GLN A 165 -8.00 -0.09 -0.16
C GLN A 165 -8.72 -1.12 0.73
N PHE A 166 -8.31 -1.25 2.01
CA PHE A 166 -8.87 -2.19 2.98
C PHE A 166 -9.85 -1.54 3.98
N VAL A 167 -10.23 -0.26 3.79
CA VAL A 167 -11.31 0.36 4.59
C VAL A 167 -12.68 -0.06 4.04
N PRO A 168 -13.73 -0.16 4.88
CA PRO A 168 -15.01 -0.75 4.48
C PRO A 168 -15.67 -0.02 3.30
N GLU A 169 -15.61 1.31 3.27
CA GLU A 169 -16.25 2.15 2.27
C GLU A 169 -15.63 1.98 0.87
N VAL A 170 -14.35 1.61 0.79
CA VAL A 170 -13.69 1.25 -0.48
C VAL A 170 -14.14 -0.13 -0.95
N GLN A 171 -14.23 -1.12 -0.05
CA GLN A 171 -14.72 -2.46 -0.38
C GLN A 171 -16.19 -2.42 -0.86
N ASP A 172 -17.06 -1.66 -0.19
CA ASP A 172 -18.44 -1.41 -0.61
C ASP A 172 -18.50 -0.78 -2.02
N SER A 173 -17.60 0.16 -2.33
CA SER A 173 -17.53 0.77 -3.67
C SER A 173 -17.05 -0.21 -4.75
N ILE A 174 -16.07 -1.06 -4.46
CA ILE A 174 -15.62 -2.12 -5.37
C ILE A 174 -16.78 -3.09 -5.63
N GLN A 175 -17.51 -3.52 -4.59
CA GLN A 175 -18.69 -4.37 -4.74
C GLN A 175 -19.80 -3.69 -5.55
N LYS A 176 -20.03 -2.38 -5.37
CA LYS A 176 -21.00 -1.60 -6.17
C LYS A 176 -20.60 -1.59 -7.65
N TRP A 177 -19.38 -1.15 -7.99
CA TRP A 177 -19.00 -0.90 -9.38
C TRP A 177 -18.82 -2.17 -10.19
N THR A 178 -18.40 -3.26 -9.56
CA THR A 178 -18.25 -4.57 -10.23
C THR A 178 -19.60 -5.24 -10.55
N LYS A 179 -20.72 -4.71 -10.05
CA LYS A 179 -22.11 -5.08 -10.42
C LYS A 179 -22.70 -4.16 -11.50
N ALA A 180 -22.05 -3.06 -11.86
CA ALA A 180 -22.45 -2.14 -12.93
C ALA A 180 -21.79 -2.52 -14.28
N SER A 181 -22.37 -2.13 -15.42
CA SER A 181 -21.79 -2.41 -16.75
C SER A 181 -20.51 -1.63 -17.02
N LEU A 182 -19.81 -1.89 -18.14
CA LEU A 182 -18.72 -1.02 -18.57
C LEU A 182 -19.22 0.35 -19.07
N ALA A 183 -20.43 0.42 -19.64
CA ALA A 183 -21.04 1.68 -20.07
C ALA A 183 -21.32 2.62 -18.87
N ASP A 184 -21.89 2.10 -17.77
CA ASP A 184 -22.15 2.88 -16.55
C ASP A 184 -20.86 3.48 -15.96
N LYS A 185 -19.76 2.70 -15.98
CA LYS A 185 -18.43 3.15 -15.52
C LYS A 185 -17.86 4.25 -16.41
N ILE A 186 -18.00 4.13 -17.72
CA ILE A 186 -17.56 5.12 -18.70
C ILE A 186 -18.34 6.43 -18.53
N ASP A 187 -19.66 6.38 -18.34
CA ASP A 187 -20.49 7.57 -18.13
C ASP A 187 -20.23 8.24 -16.78
N GLU A 188 -19.93 7.48 -15.73
CA GLU A 188 -19.44 8.04 -14.46
C GLU A 188 -18.09 8.75 -14.63
N LEU A 189 -17.11 8.12 -15.30
CA LEU A 189 -15.81 8.75 -15.51
C LEU A 189 -15.92 10.08 -16.27
N LYS A 190 -16.72 10.14 -17.36
CA LYS A 190 -17.05 11.41 -18.05
C LYS A 190 -17.64 12.44 -17.08
N ARG A 191 -18.65 12.04 -16.30
CA ARG A 191 -19.33 12.90 -15.32
C ARG A 191 -18.35 13.46 -14.27
N SER A 192 -17.36 12.67 -13.87
CA SER A 192 -16.32 13.09 -12.93
C SER A 192 -15.33 14.09 -13.55
N PHE A 193 -14.85 13.84 -14.78
CA PHE A 193 -13.88 14.68 -15.47
C PHE A 193 -14.40 16.07 -15.83
N ALA A 194 -15.72 16.23 -15.98
CA ALA A 194 -16.37 17.53 -16.13
C ALA A 194 -16.14 18.51 -14.95
N SER A 195 -15.62 18.02 -13.81
CA SER A 195 -15.23 18.84 -12.65
C SER A 195 -13.74 19.25 -12.62
N ASP A 196 -12.93 18.83 -13.60
CA ASP A 196 -11.46 18.92 -13.60
C ASP A 196 -10.82 18.36 -12.30
N LYS A 197 -11.34 17.21 -11.86
CA LYS A 197 -10.85 16.43 -10.72
C LYS A 197 -10.84 14.95 -11.03
N LEU A 198 -9.85 14.27 -10.47
CA LEU A 198 -9.65 12.84 -10.55
C LEU A 198 -10.39 12.18 -9.38
N GLN A 199 -11.69 11.93 -9.55
CA GLN A 199 -12.53 11.44 -8.46
C GLN A 199 -12.38 9.93 -8.18
N TYR A 200 -11.74 9.17 -9.08
CA TYR A 200 -11.64 7.71 -9.02
C TYR A 200 -10.23 7.21 -9.32
N THR A 201 -9.83 6.10 -8.69
CA THR A 201 -8.84 5.17 -9.28
C THR A 201 -9.59 4.06 -10.02
N LEU A 202 -8.99 3.52 -11.08
CA LEU A 202 -9.54 2.43 -11.88
C LEU A 202 -8.82 1.14 -11.52
N GLY A 203 -9.55 0.16 -10.99
CA GLY A 203 -9.05 -1.20 -10.83
C GLY A 203 -9.34 -2.03 -12.08
N VAL A 204 -8.34 -2.80 -12.53
CA VAL A 204 -8.47 -3.80 -13.60
C VAL A 204 -7.91 -5.14 -13.13
N TYR A 205 -8.62 -6.23 -13.44
CA TYR A 205 -8.36 -7.55 -12.87
C TYR A 205 -8.24 -8.64 -13.94
N VAL A 206 -7.46 -9.68 -13.64
CA VAL A 206 -7.36 -10.93 -14.39
C VAL A 206 -7.21 -12.11 -13.41
N GLU A 207 -7.32 -13.34 -13.90
CA GLU A 207 -6.94 -14.54 -13.15
C GLU A 207 -5.51 -14.39 -12.56
N GLY A 208 -5.39 -14.34 -11.23
CA GLY A 208 -4.11 -14.16 -10.53
C GLY A 208 -3.51 -12.74 -10.54
N GLY A 209 -4.23 -11.70 -10.98
CA GLY A 209 -3.69 -10.34 -11.06
C GLY A 209 -4.69 -9.20 -10.86
N GLY A 210 -4.32 -8.20 -10.06
CA GLY A 210 -5.07 -6.96 -9.85
C GLY A 210 -4.15 -5.75 -9.95
N HIS A 211 -4.54 -4.77 -10.76
CA HIS A 211 -3.76 -3.55 -10.99
C HIS A 211 -4.61 -2.30 -10.85
N ALA A 212 -3.98 -1.20 -10.45
CA ALA A 212 -4.61 0.09 -10.27
C ALA A 212 -3.94 1.16 -11.14
N VAL A 213 -4.76 1.86 -11.91
CA VAL A 213 -4.36 2.95 -12.81
C VAL A 213 -5.20 4.20 -12.51
N LEU A 214 -4.69 5.38 -12.86
CA LEU A 214 -5.35 6.66 -12.61
C LEU A 214 -6.00 7.18 -13.91
N PRO A 215 -7.32 7.02 -14.11
CA PRO A 215 -7.99 7.49 -15.33
C PRO A 215 -8.09 9.02 -15.33
N TYR A 216 -7.74 9.66 -16.44
CA TYR A 216 -7.69 11.13 -16.53
C TYR A 216 -8.35 11.74 -17.76
N ALA A 217 -8.63 10.95 -18.80
CA ALA A 217 -9.41 11.35 -19.97
C ALA A 217 -10.15 10.14 -20.57
N ILE A 218 -11.18 10.42 -21.37
CA ILE A 218 -11.84 9.45 -22.26
C ILE A 218 -11.85 10.03 -23.68
N GLU A 219 -11.40 9.24 -24.65
CA GLU A 219 -11.52 9.50 -26.08
C GLU A 219 -12.26 8.35 -26.80
N TYR A 220 -12.64 8.56 -28.06
CA TYR A 220 -13.42 7.61 -28.86
C TYR A 220 -12.71 7.30 -30.18
N PRO A 221 -11.84 6.26 -30.24
CA PRO A 221 -11.19 5.83 -31.49
C PRO A 221 -12.18 5.26 -32.52
N THR A 222 -13.33 4.77 -32.06
CA THR A 222 -14.52 4.43 -32.87
C THR A 222 -15.78 4.83 -32.08
N SER A 223 -16.98 4.67 -32.67
CA SER A 223 -18.24 4.85 -31.93
C SER A 223 -18.45 3.85 -30.79
N ASP A 224 -17.85 2.67 -30.90
CA ASP A 224 -18.16 1.49 -30.08
C ASP A 224 -17.05 1.18 -29.07
N VAL A 225 -15.88 1.82 -29.21
CA VAL A 225 -14.74 1.71 -28.30
C VAL A 225 -14.54 3.03 -27.57
N ALA A 226 -14.75 3.02 -26.26
CA ALA A 226 -14.33 4.11 -25.37
C ALA A 226 -12.91 3.83 -24.86
N ARG A 227 -11.97 4.73 -25.14
CA ARG A 227 -10.60 4.63 -24.66
C ARG A 227 -10.44 5.48 -23.41
N ILE A 228 -10.19 4.84 -22.26
CA ILE A 228 -9.83 5.54 -21.02
C ILE A 228 -8.32 5.77 -21.04
N MET A 229 -7.88 7.03 -21.07
CA MET A 229 -6.47 7.38 -20.89
C MET A 229 -6.12 7.32 -19.41
N VAL A 230 -5.03 6.64 -19.07
CA VAL A 230 -4.65 6.34 -17.68
C VAL A 230 -3.18 6.64 -17.41
N TYR A 231 -2.88 7.17 -16.22
CA TYR A 231 -1.52 7.10 -15.67
C TYR A 231 -1.34 5.73 -15.03
N ASP A 232 -0.42 4.95 -15.59
CA ASP A 232 0.01 3.67 -15.05
C ASP A 232 1.33 3.85 -14.27
N SER A 233 1.31 3.47 -13.00
CA SER A 233 2.51 3.49 -12.16
C SER A 233 3.57 2.45 -12.58
N ASN A 234 3.25 1.46 -13.41
CA ASN A 234 4.26 0.61 -14.04
C ASN A 234 5.05 1.32 -15.15
N TRP A 235 4.50 2.39 -15.75
CA TRP A 235 5.12 3.09 -16.90
C TRP A 235 5.18 4.62 -16.69
N PRO A 236 6.05 5.10 -15.76
CA PRO A 236 6.23 6.52 -15.45
C PRO A 236 6.32 7.45 -16.68
N GLY A 237 5.46 8.46 -16.72
CA GLY A 237 5.45 9.45 -17.80
C GLY A 237 5.07 8.92 -19.19
N ARG A 238 4.53 7.71 -19.31
CA ARG A 238 4.00 7.16 -20.57
C ARG A 238 2.50 7.41 -20.73
N ASN A 239 2.07 7.56 -21.97
CA ASN A 239 0.66 7.68 -22.33
C ASN A 239 0.06 6.27 -22.48
N ARG A 240 -0.60 5.79 -21.43
CA ARG A 240 -1.21 4.45 -21.36
C ARG A 240 -2.74 4.56 -21.40
N TYR A 241 -3.41 3.47 -21.77
CA TYR A 241 -4.87 3.45 -21.89
C TYR A 241 -5.48 2.07 -21.63
N VAL A 242 -6.77 2.07 -21.28
CA VAL A 242 -7.66 0.91 -21.27
C VAL A 242 -8.69 1.11 -22.39
N ASP A 243 -8.77 0.19 -23.34
CA ASP A 243 -9.79 0.21 -24.39
C ASP A 243 -11.02 -0.57 -23.95
N VAL A 244 -12.20 0.05 -24.00
CA VAL A 244 -13.49 -0.52 -23.58
C VAL A 244 -14.40 -0.68 -24.80
N ASP A 245 -14.64 -1.92 -25.20
CA ASP A 245 -15.63 -2.31 -26.20
C ASP A 245 -17.03 -2.31 -25.56
N LEU A 246 -17.81 -1.27 -25.88
CA LEU A 246 -19.16 -1.05 -25.37
C LEU A 246 -20.20 -1.96 -26.05
N ALA A 247 -19.89 -2.54 -27.20
CA ALA A 247 -20.80 -3.44 -27.91
C ALA A 247 -20.78 -4.85 -27.32
N ASN A 248 -19.59 -5.31 -26.91
CA ASN A 248 -19.35 -6.64 -26.36
C ASN A 248 -19.23 -6.67 -24.81
N ASP A 249 -19.26 -5.52 -24.13
CA ASP A 249 -19.03 -5.36 -22.68
C ASP A 249 -17.70 -6.00 -22.23
N LYS A 250 -16.64 -5.64 -22.97
CA LYS A 250 -15.26 -6.09 -22.74
C LYS A 250 -14.29 -4.91 -22.65
N TRP A 251 -13.17 -5.13 -21.96
CA TRP A 251 -12.05 -4.20 -21.95
C TRP A 251 -10.73 -4.91 -22.24
N SER A 252 -9.73 -4.14 -22.68
CA SER A 252 -8.33 -4.58 -22.83
C SER A 252 -7.35 -3.54 -22.28
N PHE A 253 -6.22 -4.01 -21.75
CA PHE A 253 -5.18 -3.17 -21.15
C PHE A 253 -3.78 -3.77 -21.38
N SER A 254 -2.85 -2.97 -21.89
CA SER A 254 -1.44 -3.37 -21.95
C SER A 254 -0.79 -3.21 -20.57
N PHE A 255 -0.49 -4.33 -19.93
CA PHE A 255 0.22 -4.35 -18.65
C PHE A 255 1.75 -4.36 -18.85
N ALA A 256 2.26 -5.12 -19.83
CA ALA A 256 3.68 -5.49 -19.90
C ALA A 256 4.43 -5.01 -21.16
N GLY A 257 3.74 -4.78 -22.27
CA GLY A 257 4.32 -4.18 -23.46
C GLY A 257 4.71 -2.72 -23.21
N ASP A 258 5.88 -2.32 -23.68
CA ASP A 258 6.31 -0.91 -23.68
C ASP A 258 5.50 -0.09 -24.70
N ASP A 259 5.24 -0.67 -25.88
CA ASP A 259 4.20 -0.23 -26.82
C ASP A 259 2.83 -0.83 -26.41
N PRO A 260 1.84 -0.02 -25.97
CA PRO A 260 0.53 -0.51 -25.56
C PRO A 260 -0.35 -0.98 -26.74
N ALA A 261 0.01 -0.67 -27.98
CA ALA A 261 -0.74 -1.09 -29.17
C ALA A 261 -0.32 -2.48 -29.69
N ASN A 262 0.86 -2.97 -29.29
CA ASN A 262 1.46 -4.22 -29.79
C ASN A 262 1.87 -5.20 -28.67
N ASP A 263 1.30 -5.04 -27.46
CA ASP A 263 1.57 -5.91 -26.31
C ASP A 263 1.10 -7.36 -26.57
N PRO A 264 2.01 -8.36 -26.65
CA PRO A 264 1.63 -9.76 -26.80
C PRO A 264 0.95 -10.34 -25.56
N ASN A 265 1.04 -9.63 -24.43
CA ASN A 265 0.59 -10.03 -23.10
C ASN A 265 -0.57 -9.16 -22.59
N ILE A 266 -1.37 -8.61 -23.51
CA ILE A 266 -2.50 -7.73 -23.21
C ILE A 266 -3.52 -8.42 -22.28
N TRP A 267 -3.90 -7.72 -21.20
CA TRP A 267 -4.96 -8.16 -20.29
C TRP A 267 -6.32 -7.90 -20.91
N THR A 268 -7.31 -8.75 -20.61
CA THR A 268 -8.70 -8.55 -21.02
C THR A 268 -9.67 -9.02 -19.94
N GLY A 269 -10.84 -8.39 -19.87
CA GLY A 269 -11.90 -8.73 -18.92
C GLY A 269 -13.26 -8.19 -19.34
N GLY A 270 -14.29 -8.42 -18.53
CA GLY A 270 -15.63 -7.82 -18.66
C GLY A 270 -15.96 -6.85 -17.52
N ALA A 271 -17.24 -6.50 -17.40
CA ALA A 271 -17.72 -5.54 -16.40
C ALA A 271 -17.39 -5.87 -14.94
N VAL A 272 -17.33 -7.15 -14.58
CA VAL A 272 -17.00 -7.65 -13.23
C VAL A 272 -15.49 -7.59 -12.93
N ASP A 273 -14.66 -7.48 -13.95
CA ASP A 273 -13.19 -7.46 -13.88
C ASP A 273 -12.63 -6.02 -13.85
N MET A 274 -13.49 -5.04 -13.55
CA MET A 274 -13.16 -3.63 -13.45
C MET A 274 -13.92 -2.97 -12.29
N ASP A 275 -13.30 -2.03 -11.57
CA ASP A 275 -13.96 -1.20 -10.56
C ASP A 275 -13.53 0.28 -10.64
N LEU A 276 -14.37 1.15 -10.07
CA LEU A 276 -14.02 2.54 -9.81
C LEU A 276 -13.96 2.75 -8.29
N THR A 277 -12.80 3.08 -7.73
CA THR A 277 -12.67 3.39 -6.29
C THR A 277 -12.66 4.90 -6.08
N PRO A 278 -13.74 5.50 -5.50
CA PRO A 278 -13.84 6.94 -5.31
C PRO A 278 -12.83 7.46 -4.29
N PHE A 279 -12.42 8.73 -4.47
CA PHE A 279 -11.51 9.41 -3.58
C PHE A 279 -12.11 9.61 -2.17
N GLU A 280 -13.39 10.01 -2.10
CA GLU A 280 -14.13 10.23 -0.84
C GLU A 280 -14.21 8.99 0.06
N ALA A 281 -14.27 7.77 -0.50
CA ALA A 281 -14.26 6.54 0.30
C ALA A 281 -12.93 6.26 1.00
N ARG A 282 -11.84 6.96 0.64
CA ARG A 282 -10.52 6.84 1.29
C ARG A 282 -10.39 7.67 2.56
N GLU A 283 -11.38 8.53 2.85
CA GLU A 283 -11.59 9.15 4.17
C GLU A 283 -12.44 8.23 5.08
N GLY A 284 -12.53 6.94 4.74
CA GLY A 284 -13.34 5.91 5.38
C GLY A 284 -12.90 5.50 6.79
N THR A 285 -13.70 4.63 7.40
CA THR A 285 -13.57 4.27 8.82
C THR A 285 -12.39 3.32 9.08
N CYS A 286 -11.80 3.47 10.26
CA CYS A 286 -10.84 2.50 10.81
C CYS A 286 -11.48 1.10 10.86
N PRO A 287 -10.96 0.08 10.17
CA PRO A 287 -11.64 -1.21 10.03
C PRO A 287 -11.53 -2.14 11.26
N PHE A 288 -10.86 -1.70 12.33
CA PHE A 288 -10.63 -2.48 13.57
C PHE A 288 -10.97 -1.70 14.86
N CYS A 289 -11.58 -0.50 14.75
CA CYS A 289 -11.82 0.37 15.89
C CYS A 289 -13.14 0.07 16.63
N GLY A 290 -13.26 -1.16 17.14
CA GLY A 290 -14.29 -1.62 18.07
C GLY A 290 -15.74 -1.63 17.54
N ASP A 291 -16.71 -1.81 18.45
CA ASP A 291 -18.16 -1.96 18.16
C ASP A 291 -18.80 -0.87 17.28
N GLY A 292 -18.11 0.26 17.08
CA GLY A 292 -18.53 1.31 16.14
C GLY A 292 -18.41 0.91 14.66
N THR A 293 -17.53 -0.04 14.33
CA THR A 293 -17.31 -0.48 12.95
C THR A 293 -18.41 -1.42 12.48
N LYS A 294 -19.32 -0.92 11.65
CA LYS A 294 -20.41 -1.71 11.05
C LYS A 294 -19.94 -2.61 9.91
N LEU A 295 -18.94 -3.46 10.15
CA LEU A 295 -18.51 -4.47 9.18
C LEU A 295 -19.70 -5.37 8.81
N GLN A 296 -20.22 -5.21 7.58
CA GLN A 296 -21.29 -6.06 7.04
C GLN A 296 -20.74 -7.42 6.58
N SER A 297 -19.41 -7.54 6.44
CA SER A 297 -18.73 -8.73 5.97
C SER A 297 -17.36 -8.85 6.64
N THR A 298 -16.97 -10.08 6.94
CA THR A 298 -15.61 -10.43 7.33
C THR A 298 -14.73 -10.36 6.08
N THR A 299 -13.59 -9.67 6.17
CA THR A 299 -12.70 -9.42 5.03
C THR A 299 -11.38 -10.14 5.24
N LEU A 300 -11.06 -11.08 4.36
CA LEU A 300 -9.84 -11.86 4.41
C LEU A 300 -8.83 -11.33 3.39
N LEU A 301 -7.58 -11.19 3.82
CA LEU A 301 -6.42 -11.05 2.94
C LEU A 301 -5.67 -12.38 2.89
N VAL A 302 -5.71 -13.03 1.73
CA VAL A 302 -4.98 -14.27 1.43
C VAL A 302 -3.74 -13.94 0.62
N ARG A 303 -2.56 -14.39 1.06
CA ARG A 303 -1.43 -14.68 0.16
C ARG A 303 -1.27 -16.19 0.05
N THR A 304 -1.24 -16.72 -1.16
CA THR A 304 -1.16 -18.17 -1.47
C THR A 304 -0.10 -18.44 -2.52
N GLU A 305 0.56 -19.59 -2.46
CA GLU A 305 1.57 -20.05 -3.41
C GLU A 305 1.00 -20.42 -4.79
N ASN A 306 -0.28 -20.82 -4.83
CA ASN A 306 -1.00 -21.25 -6.03
C ASN A 306 -2.46 -20.74 -6.04
N LEU A 307 -3.17 -21.00 -7.15
CA LEU A 307 -4.60 -20.67 -7.29
C LEU A 307 -5.54 -21.79 -6.82
N ASP A 308 -5.00 -22.82 -6.17
CA ASP A 308 -5.74 -23.97 -5.67
C ASP A 308 -6.19 -23.70 -4.22
N TRP A 309 -7.26 -22.92 -4.10
CA TRP A 309 -7.87 -22.58 -2.82
C TRP A 309 -9.38 -22.34 -2.97
N SER A 310 -10.13 -22.60 -1.90
CA SER A 310 -11.54 -22.27 -1.80
C SER A 310 -11.88 -21.70 -0.43
N VAL A 311 -12.93 -20.87 -0.40
CA VAL A 311 -13.62 -20.44 0.81
C VAL A 311 -15.07 -20.84 0.68
N GLU A 312 -15.50 -21.81 1.49
CA GLU A 312 -16.80 -22.47 1.40
C GLU A 312 -17.67 -22.09 2.60
N THR A 313 -18.91 -21.69 2.33
CA THR A 313 -19.96 -21.45 3.34
C THR A 313 -20.99 -22.59 3.28
N ASP A 314 -22.02 -22.56 4.14
CA ASP A 314 -23.18 -23.47 4.01
C ASP A 314 -24.03 -23.19 2.75
N SER A 315 -23.83 -22.04 2.08
CA SER A 315 -24.67 -21.51 1.00
C SER A 315 -23.98 -21.37 -0.36
N GLY A 316 -22.66 -21.50 -0.42
CA GLY A 316 -21.88 -21.31 -1.63
C GLY A 316 -20.37 -21.41 -1.41
N ALA A 317 -19.59 -21.04 -2.43
CA ALA A 317 -18.14 -21.05 -2.36
C ALA A 317 -17.54 -19.99 -3.30
N VAL A 318 -16.38 -19.47 -2.93
CA VAL A 318 -15.54 -18.63 -3.80
C VAL A 318 -14.13 -19.19 -3.94
N SER A 319 -13.54 -18.99 -5.11
CA SER A 319 -12.17 -19.42 -5.46
C SER A 319 -11.55 -18.43 -6.44
N ALA A 320 -10.29 -18.68 -6.85
CA ALA A 320 -9.63 -17.89 -7.90
C ALA A 320 -10.37 -17.93 -9.25
N THR A 321 -11.11 -19.01 -9.54
CA THR A 321 -11.85 -19.24 -10.79
C THR A 321 -13.36 -19.00 -10.66
N SER A 322 -13.89 -19.02 -9.44
CA SER A 322 -15.27 -18.66 -9.09
C SER A 322 -15.27 -17.46 -8.13
N PRO A 323 -15.01 -16.22 -8.61
CA PRO A 323 -14.79 -15.05 -7.77
C PRO A 323 -16.06 -14.45 -7.14
N VAL A 324 -17.25 -14.98 -7.43
CA VAL A 324 -18.53 -14.51 -6.88
C VAL A 324 -19.45 -15.70 -6.59
N SER A 325 -19.98 -15.75 -5.38
CA SER A 325 -20.97 -16.73 -4.91
C SER A 325 -22.39 -16.17 -4.93
N GLY A 326 -23.39 -17.05 -5.03
CA GLY A 326 -24.81 -16.68 -4.98
C GLY A 326 -25.29 -16.17 -3.61
N ASP A 327 -24.51 -16.39 -2.55
CA ASP A 327 -24.76 -15.89 -1.19
C ASP A 327 -24.19 -14.49 -0.93
N GLY A 328 -23.57 -13.86 -1.94
CA GLY A 328 -22.95 -12.55 -1.81
C GLY A 328 -21.48 -12.56 -1.41
N SER A 329 -20.90 -13.73 -1.12
CA SER A 329 -19.45 -13.85 -0.93
C SER A 329 -18.70 -13.53 -2.23
N THR A 330 -17.58 -12.82 -2.15
CA THR A 330 -16.74 -12.46 -3.32
C THR A 330 -15.26 -12.62 -3.05
N ALA A 331 -14.46 -12.84 -4.09
CA ALA A 331 -13.01 -12.87 -4.04
C ALA A 331 -12.38 -12.12 -5.22
N ARG A 332 -11.35 -11.32 -4.96
CA ARG A 332 -10.68 -10.46 -5.96
C ARG A 332 -9.17 -10.38 -5.72
N PRO A 333 -8.33 -10.32 -6.76
CA PRO A 333 -6.91 -10.02 -6.56
C PRO A 333 -6.70 -8.65 -5.88
N VAL A 334 -5.66 -8.52 -5.05
CA VAL A 334 -5.24 -7.24 -4.46
C VAL A 334 -4.73 -6.29 -5.53
N LYS A 335 -4.99 -4.98 -5.42
CA LYS A 335 -4.50 -3.97 -6.37
C LYS A 335 -2.99 -3.71 -6.16
N GLY A 336 -2.17 -4.53 -6.81
CA GLY A 336 -0.73 -4.65 -6.60
C GLY A 336 -0.24 -6.10 -6.56
N GLY A 337 -1.14 -7.06 -6.31
CA GLY A 337 -0.91 -8.49 -6.45
C GLY A 337 -0.95 -8.89 -7.92
N VAL A 338 0.17 -9.37 -8.47
CA VAL A 338 0.24 -9.83 -9.87
C VAL A 338 1.17 -11.03 -9.98
N SER A 339 0.65 -12.16 -10.42
CA SER A 339 1.42 -13.26 -11.01
C SER A 339 0.71 -13.83 -12.23
N ILE A 340 1.30 -13.66 -13.42
CA ILE A 340 0.70 -14.08 -14.70
C ILE A 340 1.23 -15.44 -15.14
N VAL A 341 0.66 -16.49 -14.54
CA VAL A 341 1.04 -17.92 -14.70
C VAL A 341 1.24 -18.34 -16.16
N ARG A 342 0.40 -17.81 -17.06
CA ARG A 342 0.33 -18.19 -18.48
C ARG A 342 1.51 -17.67 -19.32
N MET A 343 2.40 -16.84 -18.76
CA MET A 343 3.38 -16.06 -19.53
C MET A 343 4.83 -16.16 -19.03
N ALA A 344 5.06 -16.77 -17.87
CA ALA A 344 6.40 -17.17 -17.42
C ALA A 344 6.78 -18.54 -18.02
N ALA A 345 8.08 -18.76 -18.24
CA ALA A 345 8.58 -20.10 -18.54
C ALA A 345 8.41 -21.03 -17.30
N PRO A 346 8.32 -22.36 -17.49
CA PRO A 346 8.25 -23.30 -16.37
C PRO A 346 9.42 -23.09 -15.39
N GLY A 347 9.10 -22.72 -14.14
CA GLY A 347 10.08 -22.44 -13.09
C GLY A 347 10.56 -20.98 -12.96
N GLY A 348 10.02 -20.02 -13.72
CA GLY A 348 10.29 -18.59 -13.54
C GLY A 348 9.34 -17.90 -12.55
N GLY A 349 8.05 -17.87 -12.92
CA GLY A 349 7.08 -16.89 -12.42
C GLY A 349 6.90 -16.78 -10.91
N ARG A 350 6.45 -15.60 -10.47
CA ARG A 350 6.07 -15.30 -9.08
C ARG A 350 5.21 -16.42 -8.46
N SER A 351 5.76 -17.08 -7.45
CA SER A 351 5.13 -18.13 -6.65
C SER A 351 4.17 -17.59 -5.57
N SER A 352 3.47 -16.48 -5.84
CA SER A 352 2.49 -15.93 -4.88
C SER A 352 1.39 -15.12 -5.57
N TYR A 353 0.18 -15.26 -5.06
CA TYR A 353 -1.02 -14.55 -5.47
C TYR A 353 -1.67 -13.93 -4.24
N ASP A 354 -2.18 -12.71 -4.39
CA ASP A 354 -2.77 -11.93 -3.31
C ASP A 354 -4.25 -11.68 -3.59
N TYR A 355 -5.13 -12.09 -2.69
CA TYR A 355 -6.57 -11.96 -2.82
C TYR A 355 -7.20 -11.28 -1.60
N VAL A 356 -8.18 -10.41 -1.85
CA VAL A 356 -9.18 -9.97 -0.87
C VAL A 356 -10.43 -10.84 -1.05
N ILE A 357 -10.97 -11.36 0.04
CA ILE A 357 -12.19 -12.18 0.06
C ILE A 357 -13.16 -11.57 1.05
N THR A 358 -14.43 -11.41 0.67
CA THR A 358 -15.49 -10.84 1.53
C THR A 358 -16.56 -11.88 1.78
N ILE A 359 -16.85 -12.19 3.04
CA ILE A 359 -17.93 -13.11 3.46
C ILE A 359 -18.97 -12.30 4.25
N PRO A 360 -20.24 -12.21 3.82
CA PRO A 360 -21.30 -11.59 4.59
C PRO A 360 -21.42 -12.20 6.00
N ASN A 361 -21.50 -11.35 7.03
CA ASN A 361 -21.40 -11.82 8.42
C ASN A 361 -22.60 -12.67 8.85
N ASP A 362 -23.76 -12.55 8.21
CA ASP A 362 -24.93 -13.41 8.45
C ASP A 362 -24.73 -14.86 7.99
N LEU A 363 -23.71 -15.15 7.17
CA LEU A 363 -23.26 -16.50 6.83
C LEU A 363 -22.32 -17.10 7.89
N LEU A 364 -21.71 -16.27 8.73
CA LEU A 364 -20.81 -16.66 9.82
C LEU A 364 -21.50 -16.61 11.19
N ASP A 365 -22.57 -15.83 11.33
CA ASP A 365 -23.35 -15.69 12.55
C ASP A 365 -24.10 -17.01 12.86
N GLY A 366 -23.57 -17.73 13.85
CA GLY A 366 -24.27 -18.75 14.63
C GLY A 366 -24.70 -18.22 16.01
N PRO A 367 -25.39 -19.02 16.83
CA PRO A 367 -25.76 -18.61 18.19
C PRO A 367 -24.54 -18.59 19.12
N ASP A 368 -24.34 -17.44 19.78
CA ASP A 368 -23.27 -17.17 20.75
C ASP A 368 -23.00 -18.37 21.67
N SER A 369 -21.82 -18.97 21.51
CA SER A 369 -21.35 -20.12 22.28
C SER A 369 -19.85 -19.96 22.50
N PRO A 370 -19.32 -20.11 23.73
CA PRO A 370 -17.87 -20.08 23.99
C PRO A 370 -17.08 -20.99 23.05
N ALA A 371 -15.76 -20.77 22.93
CA ALA A 371 -14.87 -21.82 22.42
C ALA A 371 -14.89 -23.04 23.35
N THR A 372 -15.07 -22.80 24.65
CA THR A 372 -15.07 -23.79 25.74
C THR A 372 -16.47 -24.37 26.06
N THR A 373 -17.21 -24.86 25.05
CA THR A 373 -18.42 -25.66 25.34
C THR A 373 -18.06 -27.09 25.75
N VAL A 374 -17.87 -27.30 27.06
CA VAL A 374 -17.59 -28.61 27.68
C VAL A 374 -18.61 -29.68 27.28
N ALA A 375 -18.15 -30.90 27.07
CA ALA A 375 -18.94 -32.04 26.62
C ALA A 375 -20.17 -32.34 27.51
N GLY A 376 -21.32 -32.61 26.86
CA GLY A 376 -22.51 -33.14 27.56
C GLY A 376 -23.85 -32.86 26.86
N GLY A 377 -23.92 -31.83 26.02
CA GLY A 377 -25.10 -31.50 25.22
C GLY A 377 -24.74 -31.24 23.75
N ALA A 378 -25.70 -31.42 22.86
CA ALA A 378 -25.56 -31.01 21.46
C ALA A 378 -25.63 -29.47 21.39
N ALA A 379 -24.48 -28.81 21.50
CA ALA A 379 -24.37 -27.39 21.21
C ALA A 379 -24.87 -27.12 19.77
N PRO A 380 -25.65 -26.06 19.54
CA PRO A 380 -26.03 -25.67 18.18
C PRO A 380 -24.76 -25.37 17.39
N VAL A 381 -24.63 -25.98 16.20
CA VAL A 381 -23.42 -25.87 15.38
C VAL A 381 -23.19 -24.40 15.01
N LYS A 382 -22.05 -23.83 15.45
CA LYS A 382 -21.57 -22.53 14.96
C LYS A 382 -21.45 -22.61 13.44
N LYS A 383 -22.04 -21.69 12.69
CA LYS A 383 -21.72 -21.56 11.25
C LYS A 383 -20.24 -21.23 11.14
N ARG A 384 -19.55 -21.89 10.22
CA ARG A 384 -18.14 -21.59 9.93
C ARG A 384 -17.87 -21.69 8.44
N ALA A 385 -17.22 -20.69 7.87
CA ALA A 385 -16.62 -20.80 6.55
C ALA A 385 -15.38 -21.71 6.63
N LYS A 386 -15.21 -22.58 5.64
CA LYS A 386 -14.06 -23.50 5.51
C LYS A 386 -13.05 -22.92 4.54
N LEU A 387 -11.84 -22.71 5.03
CA LEU A 387 -10.70 -22.15 4.31
C LEU A 387 -9.77 -23.30 3.91
N LYS A 388 -9.59 -23.49 2.60
CA LYS A 388 -8.85 -24.63 2.02
C LYS A 388 -7.74 -24.12 1.10
N PHE A 389 -6.56 -24.74 1.21
CA PHE A 389 -5.38 -24.37 0.43
C PHE A 389 -4.60 -25.62 -0.02
N GLY A 390 -4.33 -25.72 -1.32
CA GLY A 390 -3.50 -26.76 -1.94
C GLY A 390 -2.00 -26.42 -1.99
N GLY A 391 -1.58 -25.28 -1.44
CA GLY A 391 -0.18 -24.86 -1.35
C GLY A 391 0.05 -23.87 -0.20
N ALA A 392 1.31 -23.50 0.03
CA ALA A 392 1.67 -22.66 1.17
C ALA A 392 0.88 -21.35 1.16
N SER A 393 0.30 -20.97 2.29
CA SER A 393 -0.57 -19.80 2.38
C SER A 393 -0.44 -19.08 3.72
N SER A 394 -0.63 -17.75 3.70
CA SER A 394 -0.74 -16.91 4.89
C SER A 394 -1.96 -16.01 4.77
N VAL A 395 -2.80 -16.02 5.79
CA VAL A 395 -4.13 -15.41 5.77
C VAL A 395 -4.29 -14.50 6.97
N PHE A 396 -4.87 -13.33 6.74
CA PHE A 396 -5.47 -12.48 7.76
C PHE A 396 -6.97 -12.43 7.51
N ALA A 397 -7.78 -12.42 8.56
CA ALA A 397 -9.23 -12.23 8.48
C ALA A 397 -9.64 -11.12 9.46
N VAL A 398 -10.06 -9.98 8.93
CA VAL A 398 -10.67 -8.88 9.69
C VAL A 398 -12.13 -9.25 9.92
N MET A 399 -12.41 -9.75 11.12
CA MET A 399 -13.73 -10.19 11.56
C MET A 399 -14.46 -9.04 12.28
N LYS A 400 -15.67 -9.31 12.78
CA LYS A 400 -16.48 -8.33 13.52
C LYS A 400 -15.92 -7.97 14.90
N THR A 401 -15.16 -8.87 15.53
CA THR A 401 -14.69 -8.74 16.92
C THR A 401 -13.17 -8.85 17.09
N GLY A 402 -12.41 -8.84 15.99
CA GLY A 402 -10.97 -9.01 16.00
C GLY A 402 -10.37 -9.37 14.65
N ILE A 403 -9.04 -9.45 14.60
CA ILE A 403 -8.28 -9.92 13.44
C ILE A 403 -7.68 -11.29 13.75
N ALA A 404 -8.12 -12.31 13.01
CA ALA A 404 -7.48 -13.61 12.98
C ALA A 404 -6.33 -13.64 11.95
N GLN A 405 -5.29 -14.43 12.22
CA GLN A 405 -4.12 -14.62 11.34
C GLN A 405 -3.66 -16.07 11.42
N PHE A 406 -3.25 -16.67 10.29
CA PHE A 406 -2.57 -17.96 10.27
C PHE A 406 -1.63 -18.17 9.08
N THR A 407 -0.82 -19.22 9.17
CA THR A 407 -0.07 -19.81 8.05
C THR A 407 -0.36 -21.30 7.95
N THR A 408 -0.39 -21.82 6.73
CA THR A 408 -0.47 -23.26 6.43
C THR A 408 0.55 -23.62 5.35
N PRO A 409 1.17 -24.82 5.36
CA PRO A 409 1.94 -25.33 4.23
C PRO A 409 1.06 -25.74 3.03
N GLY A 410 -0.27 -25.77 3.20
CA GLY A 410 -1.21 -26.39 2.26
C GLY A 410 -1.31 -27.90 2.44
N GLY A 411 -2.37 -28.50 1.90
CA GLY A 411 -2.61 -29.94 2.04
C GLY A 411 -3.90 -30.48 1.42
N GLY A 412 -4.84 -29.62 0.99
CA GLY A 412 -6.12 -30.04 0.39
C GLY A 412 -7.27 -30.16 1.39
N ASP A 413 -8.39 -30.71 0.91
CA ASP A 413 -9.73 -30.59 1.51
C ASP A 413 -9.92 -31.18 2.92
N ASP A 414 -9.07 -32.10 3.36
CA ASP A 414 -9.30 -32.94 4.54
C ASP A 414 -9.20 -32.18 5.88
N LYS A 415 -8.52 -31.04 5.91
CA LYS A 415 -8.27 -30.24 7.12
C LYS A 415 -8.41 -28.72 6.88
N PRO A 416 -9.63 -28.22 6.60
CA PRO A 416 -9.84 -26.78 6.45
C PRO A 416 -9.61 -26.05 7.78
N VAL A 417 -9.17 -24.80 7.70
CA VAL A 417 -9.31 -23.84 8.80
C VAL A 417 -10.76 -23.36 8.82
N GLU A 418 -11.40 -23.42 9.99
CA GLU A 418 -12.82 -23.10 10.15
C GLU A 418 -12.97 -21.71 10.80
N LEU A 419 -13.62 -20.75 10.12
CA LEU A 419 -13.75 -19.35 10.53
C LEU A 419 -15.21 -18.98 10.82
N GLY A 420 -15.51 -18.43 12.00
CA GLY A 420 -16.81 -17.84 12.35
C GLY A 420 -16.70 -16.31 12.54
N THR A 421 -17.77 -15.66 13.01
CA THR A 421 -17.80 -14.20 13.24
C THR A 421 -16.83 -13.73 14.33
N ASP A 422 -16.49 -14.62 15.27
CA ASP A 422 -15.79 -14.32 16.52
C ASP A 422 -14.60 -15.24 16.83
N SER A 423 -14.37 -16.27 16.02
CA SER A 423 -13.54 -17.42 16.37
C SER A 423 -12.98 -18.14 15.15
N ILE A 424 -11.79 -18.71 15.32
CA ILE A 424 -11.04 -19.44 14.29
C ILE A 424 -10.54 -20.78 14.84
N LYS A 425 -10.63 -21.84 14.04
CA LYS A 425 -10.30 -23.21 14.44
C LYS A 425 -9.49 -23.95 13.39
N SER A 426 -8.59 -24.83 13.81
CA SER A 426 -7.83 -25.76 12.96
C SER A 426 -7.85 -27.18 13.55
N ASN A 427 -7.76 -28.19 12.68
CA ASN A 427 -7.50 -29.59 13.07
C ASN A 427 -6.20 -30.10 12.38
N ASP A 428 -5.33 -29.16 12.01
CA ASP A 428 -4.02 -29.36 11.39
C ASP A 428 -2.92 -28.83 12.32
N PRO A 429 -2.05 -29.70 12.88
CA PRO A 429 -0.94 -29.28 13.75
C PRO A 429 0.16 -28.49 13.03
N SER A 430 0.16 -28.44 11.69
CA SER A 430 1.06 -27.58 10.92
C SER A 430 0.58 -26.12 10.82
N VAL A 431 -0.63 -25.83 11.31
CA VAL A 431 -1.22 -24.48 11.30
C VAL A 431 -1.02 -23.79 12.65
N ASP A 432 -0.41 -22.61 12.59
CA ASP A 432 -0.23 -21.72 13.73
C ASP A 432 -1.32 -20.62 13.67
N LEU A 433 -2.29 -20.69 14.58
CA LEU A 433 -3.41 -19.74 14.65
C LEU A 433 -3.07 -18.58 15.57
N THR A 434 -3.49 -17.38 15.19
CA THR A 434 -3.45 -16.17 16.03
C THR A 434 -4.78 -15.44 15.93
N LEU A 435 -5.23 -14.86 17.05
CA LEU A 435 -6.40 -13.99 17.14
C LEU A 435 -6.02 -12.77 17.97
N ALA A 436 -6.30 -11.57 17.46
CA ALA A 436 -6.14 -10.31 18.17
C ALA A 436 -7.49 -9.58 18.28
N SER A 437 -7.78 -8.97 19.42
CA SER A 437 -9.01 -8.21 19.67
C SER A 437 -8.71 -7.07 20.64
N GLY A 438 -8.84 -5.82 20.18
CA GLY A 438 -8.33 -4.65 20.89
C GLY A 438 -6.84 -4.83 21.26
N ASN A 439 -6.52 -4.77 22.56
CA ASN A 439 -5.17 -4.99 23.07
C ASN A 439 -4.87 -6.46 23.47
N LEU A 440 -5.80 -7.39 23.29
CA LEU A 440 -5.61 -8.81 23.61
C LEU A 440 -5.10 -9.58 22.39
N VAL A 441 -4.22 -10.54 22.62
CA VAL A 441 -3.75 -11.46 21.58
C VAL A 441 -3.53 -12.88 22.10
N ALA A 442 -4.09 -13.84 21.39
CA ALA A 442 -3.91 -15.26 21.61
C ALA A 442 -3.26 -15.92 20.40
N ASN A 443 -2.35 -16.85 20.63
CA ASN A 443 -1.72 -17.66 19.60
C ASN A 443 -1.71 -19.14 20.03
N ALA A 444 -1.98 -20.07 19.11
CA ALA A 444 -1.88 -21.50 19.42
C ALA A 444 -1.68 -22.39 18.19
N SER A 445 -0.96 -23.49 18.40
CA SER A 445 -0.68 -24.53 17.40
C SER A 445 -0.68 -25.92 18.02
N GLY A 446 -1.41 -26.86 17.42
CA GLY A 446 -1.52 -28.25 17.90
C GLY A 446 -2.57 -29.09 17.16
N PRO A 447 -2.79 -30.36 17.55
CA PRO A 447 -3.61 -31.32 16.81
C PRO A 447 -5.05 -30.86 16.53
N SER A 448 -5.67 -30.16 17.47
CA SER A 448 -6.86 -29.33 17.23
C SER A 448 -6.80 -28.09 18.12
N VAL A 449 -7.15 -26.92 17.55
CA VAL A 449 -7.07 -25.61 18.20
C VAL A 449 -8.32 -24.81 17.86
N GLU A 450 -8.99 -24.21 18.84
CA GLU A 450 -9.99 -23.14 18.65
C GLU A 450 -9.57 -21.90 19.45
N LEU A 451 -9.58 -20.74 18.80
CA LEU A 451 -9.43 -19.41 19.40
C LEU A 451 -10.76 -18.66 19.25
N GLY A 452 -11.20 -17.94 20.27
CA GLY A 452 -12.44 -17.15 20.22
C GLY A 452 -12.41 -15.86 21.04
N SER A 453 -13.18 -14.85 20.62
CA SER A 453 -13.35 -13.58 21.35
C SER A 453 -14.68 -13.57 22.11
N SER A 454 -14.62 -13.45 23.44
CA SER A 454 -15.74 -13.72 24.34
C SER A 454 -15.65 -12.83 25.58
N GLY A 455 -16.71 -12.06 25.87
CA GLY A 455 -16.83 -11.29 27.12
C GLY A 455 -15.77 -10.21 27.38
N GLY A 456 -14.98 -9.82 26.38
CA GLY A 456 -13.80 -8.95 26.56
C GLY A 456 -12.52 -9.72 26.94
N THR A 457 -12.46 -11.01 26.66
CA THR A 457 -11.29 -11.90 26.77
C THR A 457 -11.08 -12.66 25.46
N LEU A 458 -9.89 -13.22 25.25
CA LEU A 458 -9.67 -14.22 24.20
C LEU A 458 -9.54 -15.61 24.83
N GLU A 459 -10.44 -16.50 24.43
CA GLU A 459 -10.45 -17.92 24.82
C GLU A 459 -9.51 -18.72 23.91
N VAL A 460 -8.72 -19.61 24.51
CA VAL A 460 -7.79 -20.53 23.83
C VAL A 460 -8.13 -21.95 24.27
N ALA A 461 -8.48 -22.82 23.33
CA ALA A 461 -8.67 -24.24 23.56
C ALA A 461 -7.75 -25.05 22.64
N VAL A 462 -6.87 -25.88 23.20
CA VAL A 462 -5.99 -26.79 22.45
C VAL A 462 -6.28 -28.22 22.89
N THR A 463 -6.69 -29.08 21.94
CA THR A 463 -6.84 -30.52 22.20
C THR A 463 -5.56 -31.24 21.78
N THR A 464 -4.96 -31.95 22.72
CA THR A 464 -3.76 -32.77 22.50
C THR A 464 -4.10 -34.10 21.81
N GLU A 465 -3.09 -34.86 21.38
CA GLU A 465 -3.30 -36.20 20.79
C GLU A 465 -3.92 -37.22 21.77
N SER A 466 -3.80 -37.00 23.09
CA SER A 466 -4.45 -37.84 24.10
C SER A 466 -5.95 -37.54 24.28
N GLY A 467 -6.44 -36.46 23.65
CA GLY A 467 -7.79 -35.93 23.85
C GLY A 467 -7.93 -35.04 25.09
N GLU A 468 -6.84 -34.68 25.77
CA GLU A 468 -6.86 -33.67 26.82
C GLU A 468 -7.06 -32.28 26.22
N VAL A 469 -8.03 -31.53 26.73
CA VAL A 469 -8.32 -30.15 26.32
C VAL A 469 -7.66 -29.21 27.30
N ILE A 470 -6.79 -28.35 26.78
CA ILE A 470 -6.04 -27.34 27.52
C ILE A 470 -6.70 -25.99 27.24
N GLU A 471 -7.31 -25.43 28.27
CA GLU A 471 -7.98 -24.12 28.23
C GLU A 471 -7.09 -23.05 28.86
N GLN A 472 -6.94 -21.92 28.18
CA GLN A 472 -6.21 -20.73 28.63
C GLN A 472 -6.96 -19.48 28.14
N GLN A 473 -6.76 -18.33 28.79
CA GLN A 473 -7.36 -17.06 28.36
C GLN A 473 -6.33 -15.93 28.34
N ALA A 474 -6.42 -15.04 27.36
CA ALA A 474 -5.79 -13.71 27.42
C ALA A 474 -6.79 -12.71 28.01
N THR A 475 -6.35 -11.92 28.99
CA THR A 475 -7.16 -10.96 29.77
C THR A 475 -6.42 -9.62 29.86
N PRO A 476 -7.05 -8.53 30.34
CA PRO A 476 -6.35 -7.24 30.54
C PRO A 476 -5.10 -7.33 31.44
N GLU A 477 -5.06 -8.30 32.37
CA GLU A 477 -3.92 -8.57 33.25
C GLU A 477 -2.82 -9.41 32.56
N ALA A 478 -3.21 -10.29 31.65
CA ALA A 478 -2.35 -11.16 30.84
C ALA A 478 -2.66 -11.00 29.33
N PRO A 479 -2.34 -9.84 28.72
CA PRO A 479 -2.86 -9.45 27.40
C PRO A 479 -2.30 -10.24 26.21
N ALA A 480 -1.19 -10.96 26.37
CA ALA A 480 -0.69 -11.86 25.33
C ALA A 480 -0.50 -13.29 25.86
N VAL A 481 -1.03 -14.26 25.11
CA VAL A 481 -0.94 -15.70 25.41
C VAL A 481 -0.47 -16.47 24.18
N GLN A 482 0.38 -17.47 24.39
CA GLN A 482 0.71 -18.51 23.41
C GLN A 482 0.59 -19.90 24.02
N VAL A 483 -0.07 -20.85 23.34
CA VAL A 483 -0.17 -22.27 23.75
C VAL A 483 0.26 -23.16 22.59
N LYS A 484 1.37 -23.89 22.74
CA LYS A 484 1.90 -24.77 21.67
C LYS A 484 2.17 -26.18 22.18
N THR A 485 1.65 -27.18 21.47
CA THR A 485 2.01 -28.59 21.68
C THR A 485 3.24 -28.97 20.86
N ASP A 486 4.08 -29.85 21.39
CA ASP A 486 5.15 -30.52 20.64
C ASP A 486 4.72 -31.93 20.15
N GLU A 487 5.54 -32.52 19.26
CA GLU A 487 5.32 -33.86 18.67
C GLU A 487 5.35 -35.02 19.70
N THR A 488 5.68 -34.76 20.97
CA THR A 488 5.68 -35.75 22.05
C THR A 488 4.47 -35.62 22.98
N GLY A 489 3.56 -34.68 22.70
CA GLY A 489 2.42 -34.36 23.56
C GLY A 489 2.78 -33.45 24.75
N GLY A 490 4.00 -32.91 24.79
CA GLY A 490 4.34 -31.81 25.70
C GLY A 490 3.72 -30.49 25.24
N VAL A 491 3.58 -29.54 26.17
CA VAL A 491 2.88 -28.26 25.98
C VAL A 491 3.71 -27.13 26.56
N THR A 492 4.01 -26.12 25.75
CA THR A 492 4.53 -24.82 26.19
C THR A 492 3.40 -23.80 26.24
N ILE A 493 3.18 -23.19 27.40
CA ILE A 493 2.35 -21.98 27.55
C ILE A 493 3.27 -20.80 27.84
N LEU A 494 3.11 -19.70 27.09
CA LEU A 494 3.70 -18.39 27.40
C LEU A 494 2.58 -17.40 27.75
N GLU A 495 2.75 -16.67 28.85
CA GLU A 495 1.80 -15.64 29.31
C GLU A 495 2.58 -14.33 29.54
N ALA A 496 2.28 -13.26 28.80
CA ALA A 496 2.82 -11.93 29.09
C ALA A 496 1.87 -11.19 30.04
N SER A 497 2.38 -10.76 31.18
CA SER A 497 1.67 -9.82 32.05
C SER A 497 1.52 -8.44 31.40
N ALA A 498 0.58 -7.63 31.87
CA ALA A 498 0.45 -6.22 31.51
C ALA A 498 1.70 -5.36 31.78
N THR A 499 2.71 -5.88 32.50
CA THR A 499 4.02 -5.23 32.72
C THR A 499 5.12 -5.67 31.75
N GLY A 500 4.83 -6.61 30.84
CA GLY A 500 5.79 -7.15 29.86
C GLY A 500 6.68 -8.28 30.38
N GLU A 501 6.55 -8.70 31.65
CA GLU A 501 7.16 -9.94 32.13
C GLU A 501 6.43 -11.15 31.52
N VAL A 502 7.19 -12.08 30.90
CA VAL A 502 6.66 -13.29 30.25
C VAL A 502 6.97 -14.51 31.11
N LYS A 503 5.91 -15.14 31.63
CA LYS A 503 5.96 -16.44 32.27
C LYS A 503 5.95 -17.54 31.20
N LYS A 504 6.77 -18.57 31.38
CA LYS A 504 6.77 -19.82 30.61
C LYS A 504 6.39 -20.98 31.51
N THR A 505 5.34 -21.71 31.14
CA THR A 505 4.89 -22.93 31.81
C THR A 505 5.04 -24.08 30.82
N ASP A 506 5.99 -24.97 31.09
CA ASP A 506 6.14 -26.24 30.38
C ASP A 506 5.35 -27.33 31.09
N VAL A 507 4.59 -28.13 30.33
CA VAL A 507 3.91 -29.34 30.81
C VAL A 507 4.37 -30.52 29.96
N THR A 508 5.04 -31.50 30.56
CA THR A 508 5.42 -32.74 29.85
C THR A 508 4.23 -33.68 29.71
N ALA A 509 4.32 -34.65 28.79
CA ALA A 509 3.25 -35.64 28.53
C ALA A 509 2.92 -36.58 29.72
N ASP A 510 3.68 -36.52 30.83
CA ASP A 510 3.36 -37.18 32.11
C ASP A 510 2.65 -36.27 33.12
N GLY A 511 2.35 -35.03 32.73
CA GLY A 511 1.70 -33.99 33.54
C GLY A 511 2.65 -33.16 34.40
N THR A 512 3.96 -33.39 34.37
CA THR A 512 4.92 -32.61 35.18
C THR A 512 5.00 -31.16 34.69
N LYS A 513 4.74 -30.20 35.58
CA LYS A 513 4.75 -28.77 35.26
C LYS A 513 6.04 -28.09 35.74
N THR A 514 6.65 -27.30 34.87
CA THR A 514 7.82 -26.46 35.16
C THR A 514 7.52 -25.00 34.81
N GLU A 515 7.62 -24.10 35.79
CA GLU A 515 7.42 -22.66 35.57
C GLU A 515 8.75 -21.89 35.59
N THR A 516 8.94 -20.98 34.64
CA THR A 516 10.10 -20.09 34.53
C THR A 516 9.68 -18.70 34.05
N VAL A 517 10.54 -17.69 34.23
CA VAL A 517 10.39 -16.37 33.60
C VAL A 517 11.38 -16.26 32.45
N VAL A 518 10.91 -15.80 31.29
CA VAL A 518 11.71 -15.67 30.07
C VAL A 518 11.76 -14.22 29.59
N ALA A 519 12.68 -13.92 28.66
CA ALA A 519 12.79 -12.58 28.09
C ALA A 519 11.51 -12.21 27.32
N ALA A 520 11.06 -10.96 27.42
CA ALA A 520 9.85 -10.46 26.75
C ALA A 520 9.83 -10.70 25.22
N SER A 521 11.01 -10.78 24.59
CA SER A 521 11.16 -11.12 23.18
C SER A 521 10.70 -12.54 22.81
N ALA A 522 10.48 -13.43 23.79
CA ALA A 522 9.95 -14.78 23.56
C ALA A 522 8.44 -14.77 23.20
N LEU A 523 7.69 -13.75 23.62
CA LEU A 523 6.27 -13.59 23.29
C LEU A 523 6.00 -12.16 22.81
N ASN A 524 6.26 -11.91 21.53
CA ASN A 524 5.99 -10.62 20.88
C ASN A 524 5.08 -10.80 19.66
N LEU A 525 3.78 -10.94 19.93
CA LEU A 525 2.72 -11.09 18.92
C LEU A 525 2.24 -9.73 18.37
N ASN A 526 2.79 -8.61 18.87
CA ASN A 526 2.45 -7.24 18.45
C ASN A 526 3.49 -6.61 17.50
N LYS A 527 4.45 -7.40 16.95
CA LYS A 527 5.30 -6.96 15.83
C LYS A 527 4.43 -6.55 14.62
N VAL A 528 4.77 -5.44 13.97
CA VAL A 528 4.14 -5.01 12.69
C VAL A 528 4.77 -5.65 11.45
N GLN A 529 5.97 -6.21 11.57
CA GLN A 529 6.67 -6.94 10.52
C GLN A 529 6.00 -8.30 10.26
N VAL A 530 5.93 -8.72 8.99
CA VAL A 530 5.51 -10.08 8.59
C VAL A 530 6.73 -10.84 8.08
N GLU A 531 7.03 -11.96 8.74
CA GLU A 531 8.04 -12.92 8.30
C GLU A 531 7.35 -13.97 7.42
N LEU A 532 7.37 -13.77 6.10
CA LEU A 532 6.70 -14.64 5.12
C LEU A 532 7.54 -15.90 4.82
N PRO A 533 6.92 -17.10 4.69
CA PRO A 533 7.59 -18.29 4.17
C PRO A 533 8.25 -18.05 2.81
N GLN A 534 9.35 -18.74 2.49
CA GLN A 534 10.16 -18.50 1.29
C GLN A 534 9.36 -18.61 -0.03
N ALA A 535 8.35 -19.51 -0.08
CA ALA A 535 7.43 -19.62 -1.21
C ALA A 535 6.65 -18.31 -1.45
N LEU A 536 6.26 -17.62 -0.37
CA LEU A 536 5.42 -16.42 -0.33
C LEU A 536 6.22 -15.11 -0.27
N ALA A 537 7.55 -15.18 -0.39
CA ALA A 537 8.42 -14.03 -0.28
C ALA A 537 8.24 -13.02 -1.44
N SER A 538 8.37 -11.73 -1.11
CA SER A 538 8.31 -10.63 -2.08
C SER A 538 9.37 -10.78 -3.18
N LYS A 539 8.94 -10.67 -4.45
CA LYS A 539 9.76 -10.80 -5.67
C LYS A 539 9.40 -9.69 -6.66
N ALA A 540 10.26 -9.39 -7.63
CA ALA A 540 9.93 -8.48 -8.73
C ALA A 540 8.78 -9.03 -9.63
N ILE A 541 8.16 -8.18 -10.45
CA ILE A 541 7.18 -8.59 -11.47
C ILE A 541 7.96 -9.00 -12.73
N GLU A 542 8.14 -10.29 -12.98
CA GLU A 542 9.08 -10.79 -14.01
C GLU A 542 8.74 -10.39 -15.46
N VAL A 543 7.46 -10.18 -15.79
CA VAL A 543 7.06 -9.77 -17.14
C VAL A 543 7.41 -8.30 -17.43
N LEU A 544 7.64 -7.49 -16.40
CA LEU A 544 8.00 -6.09 -16.58
C LEU A 544 9.52 -5.96 -16.70
N PRO A 545 10.03 -5.03 -17.54
CA PRO A 545 11.43 -4.59 -17.45
C PRO A 545 11.77 -4.14 -16.02
N LYS A 546 13.05 -4.09 -15.68
CA LYS A 546 13.44 -3.81 -14.30
C LYS A 546 13.04 -2.41 -13.84
N LEU A 547 13.11 -2.16 -12.54
CA LEU A 547 12.72 -0.87 -11.95
C LEU A 547 13.65 0.25 -12.43
N GLU A 548 14.95 -0.03 -12.56
CA GLU A 548 15.94 0.90 -13.11
C GLU A 548 15.69 1.21 -14.60
N ASP A 549 15.13 0.29 -15.37
CA ASP A 549 14.86 0.46 -16.81
C ASP A 549 13.59 1.30 -17.10
N ARG A 550 12.69 1.44 -16.11
CA ARG A 550 11.42 2.19 -16.21
C ARG A 550 11.36 3.46 -15.33
N ASN A 551 12.49 3.89 -14.78
CA ASN A 551 12.58 5.11 -13.96
C ASN A 551 12.96 6.31 -14.85
N LEU A 552 12.29 7.46 -14.70
CA LEU A 552 12.59 8.69 -15.48
C LEU A 552 14.00 9.26 -15.20
N ALA A 553 14.67 8.84 -14.13
CA ALA A 553 16.08 9.15 -13.88
C ALA A 553 17.05 8.37 -14.81
N ASN A 554 16.61 7.29 -15.46
CA ASN A 554 17.41 6.54 -16.41
C ASN A 554 17.55 7.34 -17.72
N PRO A 555 18.79 7.66 -18.19
CA PRO A 555 18.99 8.45 -19.40
C PRO A 555 18.48 7.78 -20.68
N ASN A 556 18.25 6.47 -20.68
CA ASN A 556 17.69 5.73 -21.82
C ASN A 556 16.16 5.66 -21.79
N TYR A 557 15.53 5.76 -20.61
CA TYR A 557 14.08 5.85 -20.48
C TYR A 557 13.62 7.28 -20.78
N LYS A 558 12.42 7.44 -21.34
CA LYS A 558 11.86 8.74 -21.72
C LYS A 558 10.38 8.76 -21.37
N ALA A 559 9.90 9.91 -20.90
CA ALA A 559 8.49 10.20 -20.90
C ALA A 559 8.01 10.41 -22.35
N ASP A 560 6.74 10.11 -22.63
CA ASP A 560 6.12 10.45 -23.91
C ASP A 560 5.76 11.94 -23.96
N GLU A 561 5.40 12.45 -25.14
CA GLU A 561 4.88 13.82 -25.26
C GLU A 561 3.60 14.02 -24.45
N VAL A 562 3.40 15.25 -23.95
CA VAL A 562 2.23 15.67 -23.16
C VAL A 562 0.94 15.32 -23.91
N TYR A 563 -0.01 14.65 -23.24
CA TYR A 563 -1.25 14.21 -23.88
C TYR A 563 -2.13 15.40 -24.26
N VAL A 564 -2.56 15.43 -25.53
CA VAL A 564 -3.47 16.43 -26.09
C VAL A 564 -4.76 15.71 -26.52
N PRO A 565 -5.92 15.99 -25.92
CA PRO A 565 -7.18 15.34 -26.28
C PRO A 565 -7.58 15.58 -27.75
N PRO A 566 -8.06 14.56 -28.49
CA PRO A 566 -8.46 14.72 -29.88
C PRO A 566 -9.73 15.58 -30.01
N THR A 567 -9.68 16.60 -30.85
CA THR A 567 -10.76 17.59 -31.02
C THR A 567 -11.96 17.10 -31.86
N THR A 568 -11.92 15.88 -32.36
CA THR A 568 -12.96 15.31 -33.26
C THR A 568 -13.07 13.81 -33.07
N VAL A 569 -14.29 13.30 -32.86
CA VAL A 569 -14.57 11.86 -32.93
C VAL A 569 -14.47 11.41 -34.41
N PRO A 570 -13.82 10.27 -34.72
CA PRO A 570 -13.81 9.70 -36.06
C PRO A 570 -15.23 9.36 -36.52
N ALA A 571 -15.58 9.76 -37.75
CA ALA A 571 -16.88 9.42 -38.32
C ALA A 571 -17.07 7.88 -38.39
N PRO A 572 -18.27 7.35 -38.12
CA PRO A 572 -18.56 5.93 -38.27
C PRO A 572 -18.19 5.45 -39.68
N LYS A 573 -17.47 4.33 -39.76
CA LYS A 573 -17.12 3.71 -41.05
C LYS A 573 -18.37 3.08 -41.64
N GLU A 574 -19.02 3.76 -42.59
CA GLU A 574 -20.01 3.13 -43.45
C GLU A 574 -19.38 1.90 -44.13
N ASN A 575 -20.09 0.76 -44.09
CA ASN A 575 -19.60 -0.48 -44.66
C ASN A 575 -19.46 -0.36 -46.19
N ALA A 576 -18.23 -0.40 -46.69
CA ALA A 576 -17.92 -0.23 -48.10
C ALA A 576 -18.43 -1.40 -48.96
N ALA A 577 -19.62 -1.25 -49.53
CA ALA A 577 -20.33 -2.28 -50.27
C ALA A 577 -20.27 -2.11 -51.80
N GLY A 578 -19.24 -2.68 -52.42
CA GLY A 578 -19.25 -3.08 -53.84
C GLY A 578 -18.76 -2.07 -54.90
N PRO A 579 -18.44 -2.57 -56.12
CA PRO A 579 -17.93 -1.78 -57.25
C PRO A 579 -19.04 -1.04 -58.03
N PRO A 580 -18.69 -0.05 -58.90
CA PRO A 580 -19.66 0.95 -59.39
C PRO A 580 -20.52 0.50 -60.58
N THR A 581 -21.78 0.95 -60.59
CA THR A 581 -22.74 0.76 -61.69
C THR A 581 -23.05 2.09 -62.39
N THR A 582 -22.86 2.18 -63.70
CA THR A 582 -22.95 3.44 -64.47
C THR A 582 -24.35 3.72 -65.05
N ALA A 583 -25.02 4.77 -64.56
CA ALA A 583 -26.11 5.52 -65.24
C ALA A 583 -26.47 6.77 -64.39
N ARG A 584 -26.86 7.93 -64.93
CA ARG A 584 -26.94 8.46 -66.31
C ARG A 584 -26.97 9.99 -66.24
N THR A 585 -26.27 10.68 -67.13
CA THR A 585 -26.25 12.15 -67.19
C THR A 585 -27.58 12.76 -67.64
N GLN A 586 -28.02 13.82 -66.97
CA GLN A 586 -28.84 14.91 -67.55
C GLN A 586 -28.36 16.25 -67.00
N THR A 587 -28.53 17.34 -67.75
CA THR A 587 -27.77 18.58 -67.56
C THR A 587 -28.68 19.83 -67.52
N ALA A 588 -28.46 20.67 -66.51
CA ALA A 588 -28.71 22.13 -66.43
C ALA A 588 -29.93 22.78 -67.13
N SER A 589 -30.81 23.42 -66.34
CA SER A 589 -30.95 24.90 -66.31
C SER A 589 -31.89 25.35 -65.16
N THR A 590 -31.56 26.29 -64.28
CA THR A 590 -31.21 27.73 -64.41
C THR A 590 -32.42 28.67 -64.35
N VAL A 591 -32.62 29.35 -63.21
CA VAL A 591 -33.32 30.64 -63.09
C VAL A 591 -32.53 31.55 -62.12
N GLN A 592 -32.49 32.85 -62.40
CA GLN A 592 -31.72 33.90 -61.68
C GLN A 592 -32.48 34.37 -60.41
N THR A 593 -31.87 34.62 -59.24
CA THR A 593 -30.83 35.61 -58.83
C THR A 593 -31.19 37.09 -59.00
N ARG A 594 -30.85 37.87 -57.94
CA ARG A 594 -30.68 39.35 -57.76
C ARG A 594 -31.45 39.85 -56.50
N ASN A 595 -30.95 40.80 -55.71
CA ASN A 595 -29.76 41.65 -55.79
C ASN A 595 -29.10 41.83 -54.40
N ALA A 596 -27.87 42.38 -54.35
CA ALA A 596 -27.11 42.65 -53.12
C ALA A 596 -26.75 44.14 -52.95
N ALA A 597 -26.41 44.54 -51.72
CA ALA A 597 -25.68 45.79 -51.39
C ALA A 597 -24.93 45.63 -50.04
N LEU A 598 -23.79 46.32 -49.88
CA LEU A 598 -22.91 46.28 -48.68
C LEU A 598 -22.65 47.73 -48.14
N PRO A 599 -21.53 48.08 -47.46
CA PRO A 599 -21.46 48.55 -46.06
C PRO A 599 -21.02 50.05 -45.98
N PRO A 600 -20.37 50.63 -44.92
CA PRO A 600 -20.04 50.24 -43.53
C PRO A 600 -20.67 51.20 -42.44
N THR A 601 -20.15 51.69 -41.29
CA THR A 601 -18.79 51.82 -40.68
C THR A 601 -18.80 52.15 -39.15
N THR A 602 -17.74 51.76 -38.42
CA THR A 602 -17.15 52.36 -37.16
C THR A 602 -17.96 52.64 -35.87
N ALA A 603 -17.71 51.78 -34.86
CA ALA A 603 -17.31 52.03 -33.45
C ALA A 603 -17.52 53.37 -32.69
N ARG A 604 -17.97 53.27 -31.41
CA ARG A 604 -17.35 53.90 -30.20
C ARG A 604 -17.80 53.21 -28.87
N THR A 605 -17.18 53.57 -27.74
CA THR A 605 -17.17 52.88 -26.43
C THR A 605 -17.77 53.73 -25.27
N GLN A 606 -18.32 53.09 -24.22
CA GLN A 606 -18.10 53.34 -22.76
C GLN A 606 -19.34 53.30 -21.81
N THR A 607 -19.09 52.71 -20.63
CA THR A 607 -19.67 52.95 -19.28
C THR A 607 -21.11 52.54 -18.92
N ALA A 608 -21.25 52.17 -17.63
CA ALA A 608 -22.48 51.72 -16.98
C ALA A 608 -23.14 52.84 -16.14
N SER A 609 -24.27 52.56 -15.50
CA SER A 609 -24.88 53.45 -14.48
C SER A 609 -25.62 52.67 -13.40
N THR A 610 -25.53 53.17 -12.17
CA THR A 610 -26.20 52.64 -10.98
C THR A 610 -27.59 53.25 -10.83
N VAL A 611 -28.54 52.51 -10.24
CA VAL A 611 -29.87 53.03 -9.89
C VAL A 611 -30.02 53.11 -8.37
N GLN A 612 -30.54 54.22 -7.87
CA GLN A 612 -30.79 54.48 -6.45
C GLN A 612 -32.22 55.00 -6.30
N THR A 613 -32.97 54.51 -5.31
CA THR A 613 -34.30 55.01 -4.95
C THR A 613 -34.40 55.22 -3.44
N ARG A 614 -35.31 56.12 -3.00
CA ARG A 614 -35.51 56.52 -1.60
C ARG A 614 -37.00 56.52 -1.24
N ASN A 615 -37.31 56.25 0.04
CA ASN A 615 -38.24 56.97 0.93
C ASN A 615 -38.52 56.10 2.18
N ALA A 616 -38.17 56.57 3.40
CA ALA A 616 -39.08 57.07 4.44
C ALA A 616 -40.06 56.00 5.02
N ALA A 617 -39.85 55.40 6.20
CA ALA A 617 -39.96 55.94 7.59
C ALA A 617 -41.43 56.02 8.09
N LEU A 618 -41.84 55.73 9.35
CA LEU A 618 -41.27 55.25 10.65
C LEU A 618 -42.50 54.94 11.58
N PRO A 619 -42.42 54.49 12.87
CA PRO A 619 -41.44 53.67 13.62
C PRO A 619 -42.08 52.50 14.46
N THR A 620 -41.28 51.51 14.90
CA THR A 620 -41.65 50.65 16.07
C THR A 620 -40.40 50.25 16.88
N THR A 621 -40.47 50.31 18.21
CA THR A 621 -39.37 49.96 19.13
C THR A 621 -39.47 48.51 19.64
N THR A 622 -38.39 47.73 19.50
CA THR A 622 -38.19 46.48 20.26
C THR A 622 -36.77 46.39 20.81
N VAL A 623 -36.68 45.98 22.08
CA VAL A 623 -35.52 45.80 22.96
C VAL A 623 -34.23 45.31 22.27
N ALA A 624 -33.10 45.94 22.61
CA ALA A 624 -31.78 45.53 22.18
C ALA A 624 -31.37 44.17 22.78
N ARG A 625 -30.82 43.28 21.95
CA ARG A 625 -30.08 42.09 22.38
C ARG A 625 -28.63 42.25 21.91
N ALA A 626 -27.67 42.15 22.82
CA ALA A 626 -26.25 42.33 22.48
C ALA A 626 -25.79 41.17 21.57
N ALA A 627 -25.61 41.44 20.28
CA ALA A 627 -24.99 40.52 19.34
C ALA A 627 -23.48 40.67 19.43
N THR A 628 -22.81 39.78 20.17
CA THR A 628 -21.35 39.67 20.15
C THR A 628 -20.93 39.23 18.75
N THR A 629 -20.42 40.15 17.95
CA THR A 629 -19.85 39.87 16.63
C THR A 629 -18.54 39.09 16.81
N ILE A 630 -18.63 37.76 16.70
CA ILE A 630 -17.46 36.90 16.53
C ILE A 630 -16.83 37.29 15.20
N ALA A 631 -15.74 38.06 15.25
CA ALA A 631 -14.99 38.42 14.07
C ALA A 631 -14.40 37.16 13.44
N ALA A 632 -14.80 36.86 12.20
CA ALA A 632 -14.30 35.70 11.47
C ALA A 632 -12.78 35.80 11.31
N VAL A 633 -12.05 34.83 11.85
CA VAL A 633 -10.58 34.83 11.85
C VAL A 633 -10.09 34.35 10.48
N ILE A 634 -9.39 35.22 9.75
CA ILE A 634 -8.97 34.98 8.37
C ILE A 634 -7.70 34.12 8.37
N LYS A 635 -7.64 33.05 7.57
CA LYS A 635 -6.37 32.33 7.33
C LYS A 635 -5.45 33.21 6.45
N PRO A 636 -4.20 33.48 6.86
CA PRO A 636 -3.32 34.36 6.10
C PRO A 636 -2.94 33.76 4.74
N THR A 637 -2.93 34.61 3.70
CA THR A 637 -2.54 34.26 2.34
C THR A 637 -1.05 34.51 2.16
N LEU A 638 -0.24 33.46 2.31
CA LEU A 638 1.21 33.52 2.21
C LEU A 638 1.67 33.27 0.77
N THR A 639 2.55 34.14 0.25
CA THR A 639 3.04 34.06 -1.14
C THR A 639 4.49 34.54 -1.26
N ASN A 640 5.11 34.30 -2.43
CA ASN A 640 6.40 34.88 -2.82
C ASN A 640 7.56 34.52 -1.85
N PHE A 641 7.58 33.29 -1.35
CA PHE A 641 8.70 32.73 -0.60
C PHE A 641 9.41 31.69 -1.46
N SER A 642 10.66 31.95 -1.82
CA SER A 642 11.49 31.05 -2.63
C SER A 642 12.96 31.27 -2.29
N ILE A 643 13.78 30.23 -2.49
CA ILE A 643 15.20 30.22 -2.15
C ILE A 643 15.97 29.77 -3.39
N PRO A 644 16.88 30.60 -3.96
CA PRO A 644 17.77 30.16 -5.01
C PRO A 644 18.69 29.04 -4.53
N ALA A 645 19.03 28.11 -5.42
CA ALA A 645 20.06 27.11 -5.16
C ALA A 645 21.42 27.77 -4.81
N LYS A 646 22.21 27.03 -4.04
CA LYS A 646 23.49 27.46 -3.47
C LYS A 646 24.58 26.44 -3.72
N THR A 647 25.81 26.84 -3.47
CA THR A 647 26.99 25.97 -3.48
C THR A 647 27.53 25.82 -2.06
N PHE A 648 28.05 24.64 -1.70
CA PHE A 648 28.73 24.43 -0.43
C PHE A 648 29.97 25.34 -0.34
N GLY A 649 30.03 26.17 0.69
CA GLY A 649 30.99 27.26 0.82
C GLY A 649 30.46 28.66 0.46
N ASP A 650 29.23 28.78 -0.05
CA ASP A 650 28.57 30.09 -0.20
C ASP A 650 28.41 30.80 1.16
N ALA A 651 28.58 32.12 1.16
CA ALA A 651 28.44 32.94 2.37
C ALA A 651 27.00 32.94 2.93
N VAL A 652 26.88 33.15 4.24
CA VAL A 652 25.62 33.32 4.98
C VAL A 652 24.74 34.36 4.27
N PHE A 653 23.51 33.98 3.96
CA PHE A 653 22.55 34.82 3.24
C PHE A 653 21.25 34.99 4.02
N ARG A 654 20.53 36.07 3.77
CA ARG A 654 19.24 36.34 4.44
C ARG A 654 18.07 36.05 3.51
N LEU A 655 17.04 35.41 4.05
CA LEU A 655 15.78 35.13 3.37
C LEU A 655 14.97 36.41 3.17
N ASN A 656 14.32 36.52 2.02
CA ASN A 656 13.21 37.47 1.86
C ASN A 656 11.99 36.92 2.62
N PRO A 657 11.32 37.69 3.49
CA PRO A 657 10.12 37.23 4.18
C PRO A 657 8.97 37.02 3.18
N PRO A 658 8.07 36.05 3.42
CA PRO A 658 6.88 35.88 2.59
C PRO A 658 6.00 37.13 2.59
N LYS A 659 5.30 37.37 1.48
CA LYS A 659 4.21 38.35 1.44
C LYS A 659 2.97 37.76 2.10
N SER A 660 2.32 38.53 2.97
CA SER A 660 1.10 38.15 3.70
C SER A 660 0.10 39.30 3.74
N ASN A 661 -1.18 38.97 3.92
CA ASN A 661 -2.25 39.90 4.30
C ASN A 661 -2.41 40.06 5.84
N SER A 662 -1.76 39.20 6.64
CA SER A 662 -1.71 39.31 8.10
C SER A 662 -0.51 40.15 8.57
N PRO A 663 -0.64 40.97 9.63
CA PRO A 663 0.48 41.69 10.25
C PRO A 663 1.32 40.83 11.22
N GLY A 664 1.09 39.51 11.31
CA GLY A 664 1.85 38.62 12.18
C GLY A 664 3.34 38.53 11.81
N GLY A 665 4.21 38.43 12.82
CA GLY A 665 5.65 38.20 12.60
C GLY A 665 5.95 36.78 12.11
N PHE A 666 7.01 36.63 11.32
CA PHE A 666 7.51 35.33 10.86
C PHE A 666 8.55 34.74 11.82
N ARG A 667 8.57 33.40 11.91
CA ARG A 667 9.70 32.61 12.40
C ARG A 667 10.13 31.59 11.36
N TYR A 668 11.39 31.17 11.41
CA TYR A 668 11.99 30.27 10.44
C TYR A 668 12.48 28.96 11.10
N THR A 669 12.31 27.84 10.40
CA THR A 669 12.92 26.55 10.74
C THR A 669 13.53 25.92 9.50
N SER A 670 14.50 25.02 9.69
CA SER A 670 15.12 24.18 8.66
C SER A 670 14.81 22.72 8.99
N SER A 671 14.43 21.90 8.00
CA SER A 671 14.21 20.47 8.23
C SER A 671 15.50 19.69 8.43
N ARG A 672 16.63 20.18 7.92
CA ARG A 672 17.93 19.49 7.90
C ARG A 672 19.06 20.46 8.23
N ALA A 673 19.37 20.56 9.53
CA ALA A 673 20.37 21.48 10.07
C ALA A 673 21.80 21.20 9.57
N GLU A 674 22.09 19.94 9.25
CA GLU A 674 23.35 19.46 8.69
C GLU A 674 23.55 19.86 7.22
N VAL A 675 22.48 20.22 6.50
CA VAL A 675 22.56 20.85 5.17
C VAL A 675 22.63 22.37 5.30
N ALA A 676 21.69 22.97 6.04
CA ALA A 676 21.77 24.37 6.43
C ALA A 676 20.97 24.68 7.71
N THR A 677 21.52 25.55 8.56
CA THR A 677 20.82 26.13 9.70
C THR A 677 20.18 27.47 9.32
N VAL A 678 19.09 27.85 10.00
CA VAL A 678 18.45 29.16 9.85
C VAL A 678 18.21 29.78 11.21
N ASP A 679 18.56 31.06 11.36
CA ASP A 679 18.19 31.83 12.54
C ASP A 679 16.68 32.11 12.54
N ALA A 680 16.01 31.62 13.58
CA ALA A 680 14.56 31.53 13.64
C ALA A 680 13.82 32.87 13.72
N THR A 681 14.51 34.01 13.87
CA THR A 681 13.89 35.34 13.99
C THR A 681 14.30 36.30 12.86
N THR A 682 15.55 36.23 12.40
CA THR A 682 16.08 37.09 11.34
C THR A 682 15.93 36.50 9.94
N GLY A 683 15.80 35.17 9.82
CA GLY A 683 15.81 34.46 8.53
C GLY A 683 17.19 34.38 7.90
N SER A 684 18.26 34.40 8.70
CA SER A 684 19.65 34.28 8.23
C SER A 684 20.04 32.81 8.11
N VAL A 685 20.42 32.35 6.92
CA VAL A 685 20.73 30.94 6.60
C VAL A 685 22.23 30.74 6.49
N THR A 686 22.75 29.76 7.23
CA THR A 686 24.15 29.31 7.19
C THR A 686 24.20 27.91 6.61
N ILE A 687 24.97 27.73 5.53
CA ILE A 687 25.15 26.42 4.88
C ILE A 687 26.13 25.59 5.71
N VAL A 688 25.80 24.31 5.90
CA VAL A 688 26.52 23.36 6.76
C VAL A 688 27.00 22.13 5.97
N GLY A 689 26.30 21.75 4.90
CA GLY A 689 26.63 20.59 4.08
C GLY A 689 26.00 20.63 2.69
N VAL A 690 26.38 19.69 1.83
CA VAL A 690 25.72 19.46 0.53
C VAL A 690 24.41 18.67 0.72
N GLY A 691 23.43 18.90 -0.15
CA GLY A 691 22.12 18.23 -0.09
C GLY A 691 20.96 19.21 -0.30
N ALA A 692 19.77 18.81 0.14
CA ALA A 692 18.59 19.67 0.13
C ALA A 692 17.99 19.79 1.53
N THR A 693 17.45 20.97 1.86
CA THR A 693 16.69 21.20 3.09
C THR A 693 15.49 22.09 2.84
N THR A 694 14.39 21.84 3.54
CA THR A 694 13.18 22.65 3.46
C THR A 694 13.22 23.69 4.56
N ILE A 695 13.29 24.97 4.17
CA ILE A 695 13.11 26.08 5.09
C ILE A 695 11.62 26.41 5.18
N THR A 696 11.07 26.47 6.38
CA THR A 696 9.66 26.82 6.64
C THR A 696 9.57 28.17 7.33
N ALA A 697 8.75 29.07 6.79
CA ALA A 697 8.41 30.35 7.37
C ALA A 697 6.99 30.29 7.98
N THR A 698 6.93 30.32 9.31
CA THR A 698 5.67 30.30 10.09
C THR A 698 5.30 31.72 10.50
N GLN A 699 4.16 32.22 10.02
CA GLN A 699 3.58 33.47 10.50
C GLN A 699 2.76 33.22 11.77
N ALA A 700 3.01 34.01 12.82
CA ALA A 700 2.27 33.93 14.07
C ALA A 700 0.81 34.43 13.92
N ALA A 701 -0.11 33.79 14.65
CA ALA A 701 -1.48 34.26 14.79
C ALA A 701 -1.54 35.63 15.49
N VAL A 702 -2.48 36.47 15.07
CA VAL A 702 -2.73 37.82 15.60
C VAL A 702 -4.23 38.12 15.58
N GLN A 703 -4.69 39.18 16.24
CA GLN A 703 -6.13 39.47 16.30
C GLN A 703 -6.73 39.65 14.88
N GLY A 704 -7.66 38.76 14.52
CA GLY A 704 -8.28 38.70 13.19
C GLY A 704 -7.62 37.75 12.18
N PHE A 705 -6.43 37.21 12.46
CA PHE A 705 -5.74 36.27 11.56
C PHE A 705 -5.20 35.01 12.27
N GLN A 706 -5.42 33.85 11.64
CA GLN A 706 -4.83 32.60 12.10
C GLN A 706 -3.30 32.58 11.89
N ALA A 707 -2.62 31.59 12.47
CA ALA A 707 -1.25 31.28 12.06
C ALA A 707 -1.25 30.69 10.63
N GLY A 708 -0.10 30.74 9.96
CA GLY A 708 0.06 30.12 8.64
C GLY A 708 1.52 29.78 8.35
N THR A 709 1.74 28.85 7.43
CA THR A 709 3.07 28.38 7.04
C THR A 709 3.24 28.46 5.52
N ILE A 710 4.46 28.73 5.09
CA ILE A 710 4.92 28.58 3.70
C ILE A 710 6.37 28.13 3.72
N SER A 711 6.74 27.24 2.79
CA SER A 711 8.06 26.59 2.80
C SER A 711 8.72 26.69 1.44
N ALA A 712 10.05 26.63 1.42
CA ALA A 712 10.86 26.66 0.21
C ALA A 712 12.10 25.77 0.39
N THR A 713 12.40 24.97 -0.63
CA THR A 713 13.59 24.10 -0.64
C THR A 713 14.84 24.89 -0.97
N LEU A 714 15.84 24.80 -0.10
CA LEU A 714 17.22 25.18 -0.38
C LEU A 714 17.97 23.93 -0.88
N ILE A 715 18.54 24.02 -2.08
CA ILE A 715 19.46 23.02 -2.62
C ILE A 715 20.89 23.56 -2.49
N VAL A 716 21.79 22.78 -1.91
CA VAL A 716 23.23 23.07 -1.78
C VAL A 716 24.02 22.05 -2.61
N ALA A 717 24.53 22.50 -3.75
CA ALA A 717 25.39 21.70 -4.62
C ALA A 717 26.85 21.64 -4.11
N ALA A 718 27.58 20.59 -4.48
CA ALA A 718 29.01 20.52 -4.21
C ALA A 718 29.80 21.56 -5.01
N ALA A 719 30.84 22.16 -4.40
CA ALA A 719 31.72 23.10 -5.09
C ALA A 719 32.47 22.40 -6.24
N LYS A 720 32.26 22.88 -7.47
CA LYS A 720 32.90 22.30 -8.66
C LYS A 720 34.43 22.52 -8.60
N PRO A 721 35.26 21.48 -8.79
CA PRO A 721 36.71 21.65 -8.85
C PRO A 721 37.14 22.61 -9.96
N PRO A 722 38.16 23.48 -9.74
CA PRO A 722 38.73 24.30 -10.79
C PRO A 722 39.29 23.43 -11.93
N ILE A 723 38.82 23.66 -13.16
CA ILE A 723 39.33 22.95 -14.34
C ILE A 723 40.69 23.57 -14.72
N ALA A 724 41.78 22.91 -14.33
CA ALA A 724 43.14 23.32 -14.65
C ALA A 724 43.47 23.05 -16.14
N GLY A 725 43.08 23.96 -17.02
CA GLY A 725 43.38 23.89 -18.45
C GLY A 725 44.69 24.58 -18.83
N THR A 726 45.67 23.81 -19.29
CA THR A 726 46.83 24.30 -20.07
C THR A 726 47.30 23.21 -21.07
N PRO A 727 47.90 23.57 -22.22
CA PRO A 727 47.97 22.68 -23.39
C PRO A 727 49.18 21.74 -23.41
N ILE A 728 49.07 20.67 -24.21
CA ILE A 728 50.13 19.68 -24.45
C ILE A 728 51.13 20.19 -25.51
N ALA A 729 52.43 20.13 -25.22
CA ALA A 729 53.51 20.24 -26.20
C ALA A 729 54.79 19.52 -25.72
N GLY A 730 55.57 18.93 -26.63
CA GLY A 730 57.03 18.78 -26.43
C GLY A 730 57.61 17.43 -25.95
N THR A 731 57.59 16.41 -26.81
CA THR A 731 58.76 15.52 -27.13
C THR A 731 59.54 14.68 -26.08
N LYS A 732 59.66 13.38 -26.41
CA LYS A 732 60.85 12.48 -26.37
C LYS A 732 61.33 11.79 -25.07
N ASN A 733 61.14 10.46 -25.07
CA ASN A 733 62.04 9.35 -24.71
C ASN A 733 63.25 9.61 -23.76
N THR A 734 63.41 8.81 -22.69
CA THR A 734 64.22 7.55 -22.71
C THR A 734 64.28 6.78 -21.36
N ALA A 735 64.31 5.44 -21.48
CA ALA A 735 65.11 4.45 -20.73
C ALA A 735 65.08 4.30 -19.17
N LYS A 736 64.76 3.05 -18.77
CA LYS A 736 65.55 2.14 -17.90
C LYS A 736 65.42 2.19 -16.35
N ALA A 737 65.22 0.99 -15.79
CA ALA A 737 65.24 0.61 -14.35
C ALA A 737 66.62 -0.02 -13.94
N PRO A 738 66.88 -0.52 -12.69
CA PRO A 738 65.97 -0.70 -11.54
C PRO A 738 66.53 -0.35 -10.13
N GLN A 739 65.67 -0.52 -9.12
CA GLN A 739 65.92 -0.83 -7.69
C GLN A 739 66.98 -0.07 -6.86
N THR A 740 66.55 0.57 -5.77
CA THR A 740 67.06 0.31 -4.39
C THR A 740 66.19 0.98 -3.30
N GLN A 741 66.15 0.36 -2.13
CA GLN A 741 65.74 0.87 -0.80
C GLN A 741 66.89 0.53 0.19
N PRO A 742 66.94 1.00 1.47
CA PRO A 742 65.98 1.83 2.20
C PRO A 742 66.59 3.06 2.92
N ALA A 743 65.73 3.95 3.45
CA ALA A 743 65.96 4.71 4.70
C ALA A 743 64.63 5.33 5.19
N MET A 744 64.42 5.44 6.50
CA MET A 744 63.28 6.16 7.10
C MET A 744 63.72 7.50 7.68
N SER A 745 63.21 8.61 7.13
CA SER A 745 63.13 9.90 7.81
C SER A 745 62.16 10.84 7.08
N ASP A 746 60.89 10.85 7.49
CA ASP A 746 60.10 12.09 7.62
C ASP A 746 58.71 11.77 8.20
N ILE A 747 58.30 12.55 9.21
CA ILE A 747 56.99 12.43 9.84
C ILE A 747 55.95 13.10 8.94
N LYS A 748 54.91 12.36 8.54
CA LYS A 748 53.69 12.93 7.96
C LYS A 748 52.49 12.75 8.87
N GLN A 749 51.60 13.73 8.78
CA GLN A 749 50.51 14.00 9.71
C GLN A 749 49.44 12.89 9.73
N PRO A 750 48.62 12.79 10.80
CA PRO A 750 47.44 11.94 10.82
C PRO A 750 46.52 12.24 9.62
N THR A 751 45.96 11.19 9.03
CA THR A 751 45.00 11.30 7.93
C THR A 751 43.68 11.90 8.41
N ALA A 752 42.91 12.51 7.50
CA ALA A 752 41.67 13.22 7.83
C ALA A 752 40.73 12.40 8.75
N LYS A 753 40.52 11.12 8.42
CA LYS A 753 39.69 10.18 9.19
C LYS A 753 40.03 10.08 10.70
N PHE A 754 41.30 10.25 11.08
CA PHE A 754 41.70 10.22 12.50
C PHE A 754 41.23 11.48 13.23
N ASN A 755 41.35 12.64 12.58
CA ASN A 755 40.83 13.91 13.09
C ASN A 755 39.29 13.92 13.09
N ASP A 756 38.65 13.26 12.12
CA ASP A 756 37.20 13.09 12.06
C ASP A 756 36.68 12.19 13.21
N CYS A 757 37.39 11.12 13.57
CA CYS A 757 37.09 10.28 14.76
C CYS A 757 37.09 11.15 16.03
N LEU A 758 38.16 11.93 16.24
CA LEU A 758 38.33 12.81 17.40
C LEU A 758 37.39 14.02 17.43
N ALA A 759 36.85 14.46 16.28
CA ALA A 759 35.87 15.53 16.22
C ALA A 759 34.46 15.10 16.64
N SER A 760 34.16 13.79 16.64
CA SER A 760 32.79 13.27 16.71
C SER A 760 32.08 13.38 18.06
N PHE A 761 32.82 13.46 19.18
CA PHE A 761 32.28 13.76 20.51
C PHE A 761 33.31 14.51 21.35
N ASN A 762 33.03 15.77 21.70
CA ASN A 762 33.92 16.55 22.56
C ASN A 762 33.19 17.07 23.82
N LYS A 763 33.97 17.58 24.78
CA LYS A 763 33.45 18.01 26.09
C LYS A 763 32.34 19.07 26.00
N ALA A 764 32.34 19.93 24.97
CA ALA A 764 31.35 20.98 24.81
C ALA A 764 29.92 20.44 24.69
N ASP A 765 29.73 19.28 24.06
CA ASP A 765 28.41 18.69 23.81
C ASP A 765 27.77 18.17 25.10
N CYS A 766 28.57 17.51 25.97
CA CYS A 766 28.13 17.14 27.32
C CYS A 766 27.82 18.36 28.22
N ASP A 767 28.47 19.51 28.01
CA ASP A 767 28.10 20.76 28.70
C ASP A 767 26.86 21.43 28.07
N LEU A 768 26.63 21.27 26.77
CA LEU A 768 25.48 21.85 26.05
C LEU A 768 24.16 21.15 26.42
N MET A 769 24.21 19.85 26.71
CA MET A 769 23.09 19.09 27.29
C MET A 769 22.71 19.53 28.71
N PHE A 770 23.60 20.20 29.46
CA PHE A 770 23.33 20.65 30.84
C PHE A 770 22.71 22.06 30.91
N ARG A 771 21.83 22.40 29.96
CA ARG A 771 21.06 23.67 29.97
C ARG A 771 19.73 23.49 30.73
N PRO A 772 19.38 24.36 31.70
CA PRO A 772 18.09 24.29 32.40
C PRO A 772 16.93 24.71 31.48
N GLY A 773 15.84 23.95 31.49
CA GLY A 773 14.54 24.41 30.95
C GLY A 773 13.84 23.51 29.92
N LYS A 774 14.29 22.28 29.68
CA LYS A 774 13.55 21.30 28.86
C LYS A 774 13.65 19.88 29.45
N ALA A 775 12.54 19.13 29.38
CA ALA A 775 12.28 17.82 29.99
C ALA A 775 12.15 17.81 31.55
N PRO A 776 11.47 16.80 32.16
CA PRO A 776 11.05 16.89 33.57
C PRO A 776 12.06 16.38 34.62
N ASP A 777 12.89 15.38 34.30
CA ASP A 777 13.57 14.51 35.28
C ASP A 777 14.84 15.08 35.94
N TYR A 778 14.87 16.38 36.20
CA TYR A 778 16.07 17.12 36.67
C TYR A 778 16.62 16.71 38.05
N LEU A 779 15.92 15.87 38.84
CA LEU A 779 16.26 15.60 40.25
C LEU A 779 16.94 14.25 40.55
N ALA A 780 16.94 13.28 39.64
CA ALA A 780 17.28 11.88 40.00
C ALA A 780 18.79 11.54 40.06
N LEU A 781 19.64 12.15 39.23
CA LEU A 781 21.01 11.64 39.00
C LEU A 781 22.17 12.52 39.51
N GLY A 782 22.02 13.84 39.52
CA GLY A 782 23.04 14.77 40.03
C GLY A 782 24.27 14.98 39.13
N LYS A 783 24.76 16.22 39.06
CA LYS A 783 25.79 16.65 38.08
C LYS A 783 27.11 15.85 38.14
N SER A 784 27.54 15.41 39.33
CA SER A 784 28.78 14.63 39.50
C SER A 784 28.66 13.18 39.00
N LYS A 785 27.46 12.60 39.00
CA LYS A 785 27.20 11.25 38.47
C LYS A 785 27.12 11.30 36.94
N TRP A 786 26.46 12.32 36.40
CA TRP A 786 26.41 12.60 34.95
C TRP A 786 27.81 12.83 34.34
N LEU A 787 28.63 13.69 34.95
CA LEU A 787 30.01 13.94 34.49
C LEU A 787 30.88 12.66 34.50
N LYS A 788 30.71 11.78 35.50
CA LYS A 788 31.38 10.47 35.52
C LYS A 788 30.86 9.51 34.43
N MET A 789 29.63 9.69 33.94
CA MET A 789 29.07 8.89 32.85
C MET A 789 29.57 9.38 31.48
N CYS A 790 29.51 10.69 31.20
CA CYS A 790 30.15 11.30 30.01
C CYS A 790 31.63 10.91 29.93
N SER A 791 32.39 11.01 31.04
CA SER A 791 33.81 10.66 31.06
C SER A 791 34.10 9.19 30.74
N LYS A 792 33.18 8.25 31.06
CA LYS A 792 33.32 6.84 30.69
C LYS A 792 32.95 6.55 29.23
N LEU A 793 32.00 7.30 28.69
CA LEU A 793 31.61 7.17 27.27
C LEU A 793 32.73 7.69 26.35
N ILE A 794 33.34 8.82 26.69
CA ILE A 794 34.50 9.38 25.97
C ILE A 794 35.68 8.40 25.98
N GLN A 795 36.04 7.86 27.15
CA GLN A 795 37.10 6.85 27.25
C GLN A 795 36.80 5.55 26.50
N LYS A 796 35.52 5.21 26.28
CA LYS A 796 35.16 4.07 25.44
C LYS A 796 35.37 4.40 23.95
N SER A 797 34.86 5.55 23.48
CA SER A 797 35.04 5.96 22.09
C SER A 797 36.51 6.18 21.70
N GLU A 798 37.35 6.63 22.63
CA GLU A 798 38.80 6.72 22.43
C GLU A 798 39.42 5.33 22.18
N ALA A 799 39.10 4.33 23.02
CA ALA A 799 39.57 2.95 22.85
C ALA A 799 39.00 2.25 21.60
N ASP A 800 37.75 2.56 21.22
CA ASP A 800 37.12 2.04 20.02
C ASP A 800 37.81 2.61 18.75
N CYS A 801 38.13 3.93 18.69
CA CYS A 801 38.95 4.53 17.62
C CYS A 801 40.38 3.96 17.56
N GLU A 802 41.03 3.64 18.70
CA GLU A 802 42.35 2.99 18.72
C GLU A 802 42.32 1.55 18.16
N THR A 803 41.24 0.81 18.43
CA THR A 803 41.09 -0.60 18.01
C THR A 803 40.95 -0.74 16.49
N GLU A 804 40.17 0.14 15.85
CA GLU A 804 40.11 0.27 14.38
C GLU A 804 41.51 0.53 13.77
N PHE A 805 42.30 1.41 14.39
CA PHE A 805 43.62 1.79 13.88
C PHE A 805 44.66 0.65 14.00
N ALA A 806 44.55 -0.18 15.04
CA ALA A 806 45.31 -1.42 15.15
C ALA A 806 44.96 -2.41 14.02
N TYR A 807 43.66 -2.62 13.78
CA TYR A 807 43.17 -3.52 12.72
C TYR A 807 43.63 -3.08 11.32
N ALA A 808 43.67 -1.78 11.05
CA ALA A 808 44.15 -1.20 9.80
C ALA A 808 45.68 -1.28 9.60
N THR A 809 46.45 -1.60 10.65
CA THR A 809 47.94 -1.64 10.60
C THR A 809 48.53 -3.04 10.74
N SER A 810 47.83 -4.01 11.35
CA SER A 810 48.23 -5.43 11.39
C SER A 810 47.58 -6.24 10.26
N GLY A 811 48.21 -6.26 9.07
CA GLY A 811 47.68 -6.98 7.90
C GLY A 811 47.58 -8.50 8.08
N GLY A 812 46.35 -8.99 8.36
CA GLY A 812 46.00 -10.41 8.42
C GLY A 812 45.50 -10.97 7.08
N LYS A 813 45.59 -12.30 6.90
CA LYS A 813 45.06 -13.02 5.73
C LYS A 813 43.90 -13.92 6.14
N GLU A 814 42.87 -13.97 5.31
CA GLU A 814 42.05 -15.18 5.12
C GLU A 814 41.97 -15.49 3.61
N GLY A 815 41.64 -16.74 3.25
CA GLY A 815 41.69 -17.23 1.88
C GLY A 815 40.34 -17.75 1.38
N GLY A 816 39.93 -17.33 0.19
CA GLY A 816 38.82 -17.92 -0.56
C GLY A 816 39.31 -18.84 -1.68
N PRO A 817 38.60 -19.94 -2.01
CA PRO A 817 38.94 -20.79 -3.14
C PRO A 817 38.62 -20.11 -4.49
N GLN A 818 39.29 -20.57 -5.54
CA GLN A 818 39.35 -19.92 -6.85
C GLN A 818 38.30 -20.49 -7.82
N GLY A 819 37.70 -19.62 -8.65
CA GLY A 819 36.80 -20.00 -9.75
C GLY A 819 37.24 -19.35 -11.06
N ASP A 820 37.64 -20.16 -12.04
CA ASP A 820 38.17 -19.69 -13.32
C ASP A 820 37.06 -19.40 -14.37
N GLN A 821 37.36 -18.54 -15.35
CA GLN A 821 36.54 -18.37 -16.55
C GLN A 821 36.86 -19.45 -17.60
N PRO A 822 35.84 -19.94 -18.32
CA PRO A 822 35.65 -19.55 -19.74
C PRO A 822 34.16 -19.30 -20.05
N GLY A 823 33.69 -18.97 -21.26
CA GLY A 823 34.30 -18.74 -22.57
C GLY A 823 33.20 -18.85 -23.66
N THR A 824 33.42 -18.30 -24.86
CA THR A 824 32.36 -18.17 -25.89
C THR A 824 32.06 -19.46 -26.66
N GLY A 825 30.77 -19.77 -26.88
CA GLY A 825 30.31 -20.85 -27.78
C GLY A 825 28.83 -20.69 -28.18
N GLN A 826 28.45 -21.22 -29.36
CA GLN A 826 27.09 -21.09 -29.93
C GLN A 826 26.40 -22.45 -30.18
N SER A 827 25.06 -22.41 -30.13
CA SER A 827 24.09 -23.29 -30.81
C SER A 827 23.85 -24.73 -30.29
N GLY A 828 22.58 -25.15 -30.36
CA GLY A 828 22.12 -26.52 -30.09
C GLY A 828 20.73 -26.59 -29.42
N LYS A 829 19.67 -26.90 -30.19
CA LYS A 829 18.34 -27.23 -29.63
C LYS A 829 18.24 -28.73 -29.32
N PRO A 830 17.67 -29.13 -28.17
CA PRO A 830 17.13 -30.49 -27.98
C PRO A 830 15.83 -30.70 -28.78
N GLY A 831 15.57 -31.95 -29.18
CA GLY A 831 14.29 -32.38 -29.76
C GLY A 831 13.39 -33.09 -28.74
N THR A 832 12.11 -33.24 -29.06
CA THR A 832 11.08 -33.88 -28.20
C THR A 832 11.06 -35.40 -28.35
N GLY A 833 10.85 -36.12 -27.23
CA GLY A 833 10.59 -37.57 -27.21
C GLY A 833 9.51 -37.93 -26.17
N GLN A 834 8.75 -38.99 -26.42
CA GLN A 834 7.61 -39.41 -25.59
C GLN A 834 7.99 -40.38 -24.45
N PRO A 835 7.15 -40.53 -23.40
CA PRO A 835 7.41 -41.45 -22.29
C PRO A 835 7.25 -42.92 -22.70
N GLY A 836 8.03 -43.84 -22.10
CA GLY A 836 7.62 -45.25 -22.00
C GLY A 836 8.59 -46.36 -22.45
N GLN A 837 9.92 -46.20 -22.40
CA GLN A 837 10.87 -47.34 -22.36
C GLN A 837 12.11 -47.04 -21.50
N PRO A 838 12.76 -48.07 -20.91
CA PRO A 838 13.93 -47.89 -20.04
C PRO A 838 15.23 -47.69 -20.84
N GLY A 839 15.88 -46.55 -20.67
CA GLY A 839 17.20 -46.26 -21.26
C GLY A 839 18.36 -46.55 -20.32
N THR A 840 19.42 -47.18 -20.81
CA THR A 840 20.67 -47.40 -20.06
C THR A 840 21.62 -46.21 -20.20
N GLY A 841 22.06 -45.64 -19.07
CA GLY A 841 23.01 -44.52 -19.06
C GLY A 841 24.46 -44.96 -19.32
N GLN A 842 25.19 -44.15 -20.08
CA GLN A 842 26.66 -44.24 -20.17
C GLN A 842 27.32 -43.40 -19.06
N SER A 843 28.55 -43.75 -18.71
CA SER A 843 29.27 -43.19 -17.56
C SER A 843 29.70 -41.73 -17.75
N GLY A 844 29.43 -40.84 -16.79
CA GLY A 844 30.18 -39.58 -16.69
C GLY A 844 29.50 -38.35 -16.08
N GLN A 845 28.22 -38.40 -15.67
CA GLN A 845 27.52 -37.23 -15.10
C GLN A 845 26.73 -37.56 -13.82
N PRO A 846 26.64 -36.63 -12.85
CA PRO A 846 25.75 -36.78 -11.68
C PRO A 846 24.28 -36.65 -12.09
N GLY A 847 23.45 -37.62 -11.71
CA GLY A 847 22.01 -37.58 -11.94
C GLY A 847 21.24 -37.13 -10.70
N THR A 848 20.37 -36.13 -10.85
CA THR A 848 19.34 -35.78 -9.86
C THR A 848 18.12 -36.69 -10.03
N VAL A 849 17.65 -37.31 -8.95
CA VAL A 849 16.52 -38.27 -8.96
C VAL A 849 15.34 -37.68 -8.17
N GLN A 850 14.11 -37.83 -8.69
CA GLN A 850 12.89 -37.40 -7.98
C GLN A 850 12.51 -38.35 -6.82
N PRO A 851 11.73 -37.87 -5.83
CA PRO A 851 11.27 -38.71 -4.72
C PRO A 851 10.42 -39.91 -5.17
N GLY A 852 10.51 -41.04 -4.45
CA GLY A 852 9.51 -42.13 -4.50
C GLY A 852 9.93 -43.46 -5.15
N GLN A 853 11.21 -43.69 -5.46
CA GLN A 853 11.69 -44.97 -6.01
C GLN A 853 12.87 -45.54 -5.18
N PRO A 854 12.91 -46.86 -4.86
CA PRO A 854 14.07 -47.48 -4.23
C PRO A 854 15.30 -47.48 -5.15
N VAL A 855 16.50 -47.32 -4.59
CA VAL A 855 17.76 -47.25 -5.36
C VAL A 855 18.68 -48.43 -5.02
N THR A 856 19.19 -49.09 -6.08
CA THR A 856 20.23 -50.12 -6.00
C THR A 856 21.55 -49.55 -6.52
N VAL A 857 22.64 -49.70 -5.78
CA VAL A 857 23.95 -49.09 -6.09
C VAL A 857 25.06 -50.15 -6.14
N GLN A 858 25.98 -50.04 -7.12
CA GLN A 858 27.18 -50.87 -7.18
C GLN A 858 28.29 -50.35 -6.24
N PRO A 859 29.20 -51.22 -5.75
CA PRO A 859 30.28 -50.80 -4.86
C PRO A 859 31.20 -49.73 -5.47
N GLY A 860 31.49 -48.67 -4.72
CA GLY A 860 32.49 -47.64 -5.08
C GLY A 860 31.94 -46.29 -5.58
N GLN A 861 30.62 -46.04 -5.52
CA GLN A 861 30.03 -44.72 -5.80
C GLN A 861 29.63 -44.01 -4.50
N PRO A 862 30.06 -42.75 -4.24
CA PRO A 862 29.52 -41.94 -3.16
C PRO A 862 28.09 -41.47 -3.47
N VAL A 863 27.18 -41.53 -2.49
CA VAL A 863 25.80 -41.04 -2.62
C VAL A 863 25.43 -40.24 -1.37
N THR A 864 24.79 -39.08 -1.56
CA THR A 864 24.25 -38.24 -0.48
C THR A 864 22.74 -38.16 -0.61
N GLY A 865 22.00 -38.47 0.47
CA GLY A 865 20.54 -38.38 0.53
C GLY A 865 20.07 -37.90 1.90
N GLN A 866 18.81 -37.46 1.98
CA GLN A 866 18.18 -37.04 3.24
C GLN A 866 17.79 -38.25 4.11
N PRO A 867 17.60 -38.07 5.43
CA PRO A 867 17.18 -39.14 6.33
C PRO A 867 15.87 -39.81 5.90
N GLY A 868 15.78 -41.14 6.03
CA GLY A 868 14.53 -41.90 5.91
C GLY A 868 14.36 -42.80 4.68
N GLN A 869 15.26 -42.76 3.68
CA GLN A 869 15.15 -43.64 2.50
C GLN A 869 15.86 -45.01 2.68
N PRO A 870 15.22 -46.14 2.33
CA PRO A 870 15.88 -47.44 2.27
C PRO A 870 16.84 -47.55 1.08
N VAL A 871 18.08 -47.98 1.32
CA VAL A 871 19.10 -48.24 0.29
C VAL A 871 19.52 -49.70 0.35
N THR A 872 19.50 -50.39 -0.80
CA THR A 872 19.88 -51.81 -0.90
C THR A 872 21.16 -51.94 -1.72
N VAL A 873 22.22 -52.45 -1.09
CA VAL A 873 23.51 -52.74 -1.75
C VAL A 873 23.56 -54.23 -2.11
N GLN A 874 23.94 -54.55 -3.36
CA GLN A 874 24.17 -55.95 -3.73
C GLN A 874 25.48 -56.47 -3.12
N PRO A 875 25.52 -57.73 -2.65
CA PRO A 875 26.77 -58.46 -2.51
C PRO A 875 27.52 -58.50 -3.84
N GLY A 876 28.86 -58.37 -3.79
CA GLY A 876 29.73 -58.26 -4.98
C GLY A 876 30.02 -59.58 -5.68
#